data_AF-A0A6N7P908-F1
#
_entry.id   AF-A0A6N7P908-F1
#
_cell.length_a   1.000
_cell.length_b   1.000
_cell.length_c   1.000
_cell.angle_alpha   90.00
_cell.angle_beta   90.00
_cell.angle_gamma   90.00
#
_symmetry.space_group_name_H-M   'P 1'
#
loop_
_entity.id
_entity.type
_entity.pdbx_description
1 polymer ?
#
loop_
_entity_poly.entity_id
_entity_poly.type
_entity_poly.pdbx_seq_one_letter_code
_entity_poly.pdbx_strand_id
1 'polypeptide(L)'
;MYNRISSLFILLSCLSASVNAQQKPLRLWYDKPAKLWEETLPLGNGRLGMTPDGGLTNEKIVLNDITLWSGSEQDANNYEANKSLPAIRKLILEGKNDEAQALVNRDFVCKGPGSGGAQWGKYQTLGALEIHYNHKDEDATPKDYKRELSLDSAIASCSYTLNEVKYKREYFSSFDDDVDIIKISADKAGMINCRININRPEKFAVKIEGQQLQMSGQLDNGTDGKGMQYLARVSVKLKGGNVSADQNSLIIKDATELIIYVSAATDFRGNVFKEKTQQYLAAAMNKSYATQKANHIANFRKLFKRLSIDLGSGKTEEQSTDSRLAAFYQRSELDPGMAALFFQYGRYLTISSTRVGLLPPNLQGLWAKEINTPWNGDYHLDVNVQMNHWPVEVSNLSELNLPLADLVKGLVKPGERTAKAYYNAEGWIAHVITNVWGFTEPGESASWGAANAGSGWLCNNLWEHYAFSMDLKYLKEIYPVLKGSALFYKSAQVKDPKTGWMLTSPSVSPENTFYLPNGKTASISMGPTIDNQIIRELFNNVITASTILGIDADFRKELENRLKLVPPAGVISKDGRIQEWIEDYKETDPQHRHISHLYGLYPAALITPTHTPALAQAARKTLEVRGDDGPSWTIAYKLLFWARLQDGNRAFKLFKELLKPTLRLDINYGAGGGVYPNMLSAGPPFQIDGNFGAAAGLAEMLIQSHDGFIDLIPALPDAWKAYGNVKGLKARGNFTVDMNWKDGKIISYRISSTKAKKVKVKVNGEIKEITSKSN
;
A
#
# COMPACT_ATOMS: atom_id res chain seq x y z
N MET A 1 47.73 46.39 -50.54
CA MET A 1 48.10 46.69 -49.14
C MET A 1 47.22 45.84 -48.22
N TYR A 2 47.87 44.94 -47.49
CA TYR A 2 47.59 44.54 -46.10
C TYR A 2 46.19 44.04 -45.67
N ASN A 3 46.15 42.71 -45.40
CA ASN A 3 45.86 42.11 -44.09
C ASN A 3 44.44 42.23 -43.47
N ARG A 4 43.70 41.12 -43.37
CA ARG A 4 43.55 40.33 -42.11
C ARG A 4 42.45 39.24 -42.15
N ILE A 5 42.87 38.05 -41.72
CA ILE A 5 42.17 37.10 -40.84
C ILE A 5 41.16 36.13 -41.48
N SER A 6 41.74 35.03 -41.96
CA SER A 6 41.25 33.67 -41.79
C SER A 6 41.03 33.34 -40.31
N SER A 7 39.82 32.88 -39.95
CA SER A 7 39.50 31.91 -38.87
C SER A 7 38.00 31.94 -38.61
N LEU A 8 37.20 31.33 -39.48
CA LEU A 8 35.78 31.09 -39.23
C LEU A 8 35.26 29.83 -39.94
N PHE A 9 35.96 28.72 -39.80
CA PHE A 9 35.45 27.39 -40.14
C PHE A 9 36.13 26.40 -39.18
N ILE A 10 35.35 25.90 -38.21
CA ILE A 10 35.59 24.84 -37.21
C ILE A 10 35.05 25.35 -35.86
N LEU A 11 33.72 25.49 -35.74
CA LEU A 11 33.02 25.53 -34.44
C LEU A 11 31.50 25.49 -34.61
N LEU A 12 30.97 24.54 -35.38
CA LEU A 12 29.52 24.33 -35.45
C LEU A 12 29.12 22.87 -35.76
N SER A 13 29.81 21.91 -35.14
CA SER A 13 29.49 20.48 -35.23
C SER A 13 29.53 19.74 -33.88
N CYS A 14 29.40 20.45 -32.76
CA CYS A 14 29.27 19.86 -31.43
C CYS A 14 28.12 20.50 -30.66
N LEU A 15 26.85 20.24 -31.01
CA LEU A 15 25.69 20.51 -30.15
C LEU A 15 24.42 19.87 -30.75
N SER A 16 24.31 18.55 -30.61
CA SER A 16 23.04 17.79 -30.49
C SER A 16 23.28 16.27 -30.59
N ALA A 17 24.30 15.77 -29.88
CA ALA A 17 24.26 14.39 -29.41
C ALA A 17 23.50 14.39 -28.09
N SER A 18 22.17 14.49 -28.17
CA SER A 18 21.31 13.98 -27.10
C SER A 18 21.57 12.48 -27.06
N VAL A 19 22.59 12.08 -26.31
CA VAL A 19 22.78 10.68 -25.94
C VAL A 19 21.52 10.34 -25.15
N ASN A 20 20.53 9.76 -25.84
CA ASN A 20 19.52 8.94 -25.21
C ASN A 20 20.32 7.82 -24.53
N ALA A 21 20.76 8.07 -23.30
CA ALA A 21 21.03 7.00 -22.36
C ALA A 21 19.73 6.21 -22.35
N GLN A 22 19.73 5.07 -23.03
CA GLN A 22 18.56 4.22 -23.19
C GLN A 22 18.04 3.94 -21.78
N GLN A 23 16.92 4.58 -21.43
CA GLN A 23 16.31 4.37 -20.12
C GLN A 23 16.00 2.88 -20.02
N LYS A 24 16.62 2.20 -19.05
CA LYS A 24 16.46 0.76 -18.83
C LYS A 24 14.96 0.42 -18.78
N PRO A 25 14.50 -0.63 -19.46
CA PRO A 25 13.06 -0.89 -19.55
C PRO A 25 12.51 -1.30 -18.18
N LEU A 26 11.81 -0.39 -17.52
CA LEU A 26 10.98 -0.68 -16.35
C LEU A 26 9.75 -1.45 -16.81
N ARG A 27 9.88 -2.78 -16.90
CA ARG A 27 8.83 -3.67 -17.38
C ARG A 27 8.77 -4.98 -16.60
N LEU A 28 7.58 -5.55 -16.55
CA LEU A 28 7.35 -6.96 -16.25
C LEU A 28 6.99 -7.65 -17.58
N TRP A 29 7.59 -8.77 -17.93
CA TRP A 29 7.28 -9.44 -19.20
C TRP A 29 7.39 -10.96 -19.16
N TYR A 30 6.63 -11.62 -20.02
CA TYR A 30 6.45 -13.07 -20.05
C TYR A 30 6.26 -13.55 -21.49
N ASP A 31 6.62 -14.80 -21.75
CA ASP A 31 6.59 -15.48 -23.04
C ASP A 31 5.44 -16.51 -23.16
N LYS A 32 4.52 -16.50 -22.21
CA LYS A 32 3.33 -17.36 -22.16
C LYS A 32 2.12 -16.64 -21.55
N PRO A 33 0.88 -17.02 -21.92
CA PRO A 33 -0.33 -16.56 -21.23
C PRO A 33 -0.31 -16.90 -19.74
N ALA A 34 -1.02 -16.10 -18.94
CA ALA A 34 -1.24 -16.42 -17.52
C ALA A 34 -2.17 -17.64 -17.38
N LYS A 35 -1.80 -18.59 -16.52
CA LYS A 35 -2.62 -19.74 -16.12
C LYS A 35 -3.34 -19.51 -14.79
N LEU A 36 -2.75 -18.69 -13.93
CA LEU A 36 -3.30 -18.27 -12.65
C LEU A 36 -3.52 -16.76 -12.66
N TRP A 37 -4.42 -16.26 -11.81
CA TRP A 37 -4.64 -14.82 -11.69
C TRP A 37 -3.37 -14.10 -11.22
N GLU A 38 -2.58 -14.75 -10.38
CA GLU A 38 -1.29 -14.30 -9.85
C GLU A 38 -0.17 -14.23 -10.92
N GLU A 39 -0.47 -14.59 -12.17
CA GLU A 39 0.40 -14.39 -13.32
C GLU A 39 -0.07 -13.23 -14.22
N THR A 40 -1.26 -12.67 -13.98
CA THR A 40 -1.84 -11.56 -14.77
C THR A 40 -1.12 -10.22 -14.52
N LEU A 41 -1.36 -9.24 -15.39
CA LEU A 41 -0.74 -7.91 -15.31
C LEU A 41 -1.70 -6.90 -14.68
N PRO A 42 -1.45 -6.39 -13.46
CA PRO A 42 -2.36 -5.43 -12.83
C PRO A 42 -2.24 -4.06 -13.46
N LEU A 43 -3.35 -3.51 -13.95
CA LEU A 43 -3.52 -2.14 -14.46
C LEU A 43 -4.54 -1.40 -13.60
N GLY A 44 -4.35 -0.10 -13.42
CA GLY A 44 -5.36 0.73 -12.76
C GLY A 44 -5.09 2.22 -12.89
N ASN A 45 -6.14 3.02 -12.72
CA ASN A 45 -6.07 4.48 -12.73
C ASN A 45 -6.35 5.11 -11.35
N GLY A 46 -6.25 4.30 -10.30
CA GLY A 46 -6.61 4.66 -8.93
C GLY A 46 -8.11 4.55 -8.60
N ARG A 47 -8.96 4.22 -9.58
CA ARG A 47 -10.37 3.86 -9.38
C ARG A 47 -10.73 2.56 -10.06
N LEU A 48 -10.58 2.51 -11.38
CA LEU A 48 -10.80 1.32 -12.19
C LEU A 48 -9.51 0.53 -12.26
N GLY A 49 -9.64 -0.79 -12.16
CA GLY A 49 -8.55 -1.72 -12.34
C GLY A 49 -8.93 -2.85 -13.29
N MET A 50 -7.94 -3.35 -14.02
CA MET A 50 -8.08 -4.56 -14.83
C MET A 50 -6.84 -5.44 -14.76
N THR A 51 -7.02 -6.75 -14.88
CA THR A 51 -5.91 -7.72 -14.91
C THR A 51 -6.08 -8.73 -16.06
N PRO A 52 -5.60 -8.43 -17.29
CA PRO A 52 -5.67 -9.35 -18.42
C PRO A 52 -4.74 -10.56 -18.27
N ASP A 53 -5.22 -11.74 -18.69
CA ASP A 53 -4.45 -12.98 -18.72
C ASP A 53 -3.63 -13.18 -20.02
N GLY A 54 -3.99 -12.47 -21.10
CA GLY A 54 -3.36 -12.61 -22.41
C GLY A 54 -3.67 -13.94 -23.11
N GLY A 55 -4.78 -14.60 -22.77
CA GLY A 55 -5.19 -15.88 -23.36
C GLY A 55 -5.46 -15.80 -24.87
N LEU A 56 -5.18 -16.87 -25.61
CA LEU A 56 -5.16 -16.86 -27.08
C LEU A 56 -6.55 -17.01 -27.71
N THR A 57 -7.30 -17.98 -27.23
CA THR A 57 -8.68 -18.28 -27.67
C THR A 57 -9.69 -17.66 -26.72
N ASN A 58 -9.49 -17.87 -25.42
CA ASN A 58 -10.29 -17.26 -24.37
C ASN A 58 -9.37 -16.34 -23.57
N GLU A 59 -9.68 -15.05 -23.58
CA GLU A 59 -9.04 -14.07 -22.71
C GLU A 59 -10.03 -13.63 -21.64
N LYS A 60 -9.59 -13.75 -20.38
CA LYS A 60 -10.32 -13.25 -19.23
C LYS A 60 -9.60 -12.02 -18.68
N ILE A 61 -10.36 -10.96 -18.48
CA ILE A 61 -9.88 -9.71 -17.88
C ILE A 61 -10.75 -9.43 -16.68
N VAL A 62 -10.21 -9.67 -15.48
CA VAL A 62 -10.90 -9.32 -14.22
C VAL A 62 -10.92 -7.80 -14.11
N LEU A 63 -12.06 -7.25 -13.69
CA LEU A 63 -12.32 -5.82 -13.55
C LEU A 63 -12.58 -5.48 -12.08
N ASN A 64 -12.20 -4.26 -11.67
CA ASN A 64 -12.40 -3.74 -10.34
C ASN A 64 -12.80 -2.26 -10.37
N ASP A 65 -13.58 -1.85 -9.38
CA ASP A 65 -13.78 -0.45 -9.01
C ASP A 65 -13.49 -0.35 -7.51
N ILE A 66 -12.56 0.53 -7.10
CA ILE A 66 -12.11 0.67 -5.71
C ILE A 66 -13.27 0.87 -4.72
N THR A 67 -14.39 1.42 -5.19
CA THR A 67 -15.56 1.75 -4.38
C THR A 67 -16.56 0.61 -4.26
N LEU A 68 -16.36 -0.53 -4.91
CA LEU A 68 -17.33 -1.61 -4.94
C LEU A 68 -17.26 -2.52 -3.70
N TRP A 69 -18.10 -2.21 -2.71
CA TRP A 69 -18.17 -2.92 -1.44
C TRP A 69 -19.60 -3.36 -1.12
N SER A 70 -19.74 -4.59 -0.62
CA SER A 70 -20.97 -5.01 0.06
C SER A 70 -21.01 -4.47 1.50
N GLY A 71 -22.06 -4.77 2.24
CA GLY A 71 -22.28 -4.34 3.62
C GLY A 71 -22.97 -2.98 3.72
N SER A 72 -23.06 -2.50 4.95
CA SER A 72 -23.61 -1.20 5.30
C SER A 72 -23.03 -0.70 6.62
N GLU A 73 -23.40 0.52 7.00
CA GLU A 73 -23.21 0.98 8.37
C GLU A 73 -23.83 -0.01 9.35
N GLN A 74 -23.11 -0.30 10.43
CA GLN A 74 -23.59 -1.08 11.56
C GLN A 74 -23.13 -0.43 12.86
N ASP A 75 -23.98 -0.48 13.89
CA ASP A 75 -23.58 -0.14 15.25
C ASP A 75 -23.36 -1.43 16.03
N ALA A 76 -22.11 -1.90 16.04
CA ALA A 76 -21.72 -3.13 16.72
C ALA A 76 -21.25 -2.86 18.17
N ASN A 77 -21.46 -1.66 18.70
CA ASN A 77 -21.01 -1.30 20.03
C ASN A 77 -21.75 -2.08 21.11
N ASN A 78 -21.00 -2.54 22.11
CA ASN A 78 -21.57 -2.93 23.40
C ASN A 78 -21.56 -1.75 24.39
N TYR A 79 -22.65 -0.98 24.46
CA TYR A 79 -22.78 0.15 25.39
C TYR A 79 -22.73 -0.23 26.89
N GLU A 80 -22.78 -1.53 27.20
CA GLU A 80 -22.65 -2.06 28.55
C GLU A 80 -21.21 -2.48 28.89
N ALA A 81 -20.30 -2.52 27.91
CA ALA A 81 -18.92 -3.02 28.07
C ALA A 81 -18.13 -2.28 29.16
N ASN A 82 -18.31 -0.96 29.25
CA ASN A 82 -17.64 -0.13 30.27
C ASN A 82 -17.96 -0.58 31.72
N LYS A 83 -19.09 -1.27 31.97
CA LYS A 83 -19.45 -1.76 33.30
C LYS A 83 -18.54 -2.89 33.77
N SER A 84 -17.96 -3.66 32.85
CA SER A 84 -17.01 -4.74 33.15
C SER A 84 -15.57 -4.26 33.27
N LEU A 85 -15.28 -3.04 32.81
CA LEU A 85 -13.93 -2.47 32.78
C LEU A 85 -13.23 -2.42 34.15
N PRO A 86 -13.90 -2.03 35.27
CA PRO A 86 -13.26 -2.07 36.59
C PRO A 86 -12.85 -3.48 37.03
N ALA A 87 -13.68 -4.49 36.74
CA ALA A 87 -13.39 -5.88 37.09
C ALA A 87 -12.25 -6.45 36.24
N ILE A 88 -12.24 -6.16 34.92
CA ILE A 88 -11.14 -6.54 34.01
C ILE A 88 -9.82 -5.96 34.52
N ARG A 89 -9.79 -4.66 34.82
CA ARG A 89 -8.58 -3.97 35.32
C ARG A 89 -8.10 -4.55 36.65
N LYS A 90 -9.01 -4.84 37.57
CA LYS A 90 -8.69 -5.48 38.85
C LYS A 90 -8.02 -6.84 38.65
N LEU A 91 -8.57 -7.69 37.77
CA LEU A 91 -8.01 -9.01 37.49
C LEU A 91 -6.61 -8.93 36.86
N ILE A 92 -6.39 -8.00 35.93
CA ILE A 92 -5.05 -7.79 35.34
C ILE A 92 -4.04 -7.35 36.41
N LEU A 93 -4.43 -6.44 37.31
CA LEU A 93 -3.57 -6.00 38.43
C LEU A 93 -3.24 -7.13 39.42
N GLU A 94 -4.15 -8.08 39.60
CA GLU A 94 -3.95 -9.30 40.41
C GLU A 94 -3.15 -10.39 39.68
N GLY A 95 -2.75 -10.17 38.42
CA GLY A 95 -2.02 -11.15 37.59
C GLY A 95 -2.90 -12.28 37.05
N LYS A 96 -4.24 -12.11 37.08
CA LYS A 96 -5.24 -13.06 36.59
C LYS A 96 -5.68 -12.73 35.17
N ASN A 97 -4.72 -12.60 34.25
CA ASN A 97 -4.99 -12.14 32.89
C ASN A 97 -5.88 -13.11 32.10
N ASP A 98 -5.84 -14.42 32.39
CA ASP A 98 -6.71 -15.41 31.77
C ASP A 98 -8.19 -15.20 32.16
N GLU A 99 -8.46 -14.90 33.43
CA GLU A 99 -9.81 -14.53 33.90
C GLU A 99 -10.26 -13.18 33.32
N ALA A 100 -9.35 -12.20 33.26
CA ALA A 100 -9.62 -10.91 32.62
C ALA A 100 -9.96 -11.08 31.13
N GLN A 101 -9.21 -11.93 30.41
CA GLN A 101 -9.44 -12.24 29.01
C GLN A 101 -10.81 -12.91 28.80
N ALA A 102 -11.24 -13.80 29.70
CA ALA A 102 -12.58 -14.38 29.65
C ALA A 102 -13.67 -13.31 29.79
N LEU A 103 -13.49 -12.32 30.67
CA LEU A 103 -14.40 -11.17 30.76
C LEU A 103 -14.37 -10.27 29.53
N VAL A 104 -13.19 -10.03 28.93
CA VAL A 104 -13.09 -9.26 27.67
C VAL A 104 -13.85 -9.97 26.55
N ASN A 105 -13.65 -11.28 26.37
CA ASN A 105 -14.37 -12.07 25.37
C ASN A 105 -15.89 -12.05 25.57
N ARG A 106 -16.34 -11.97 26.82
CA ARG A 106 -17.78 -11.95 27.14
C ARG A 106 -18.41 -10.57 26.91
N ASP A 107 -17.74 -9.51 27.36
CA ASP A 107 -18.38 -8.20 27.53
C ASP A 107 -17.75 -7.08 26.70
N PHE A 108 -16.53 -7.26 26.19
CA PHE A 108 -15.68 -6.19 25.65
C PHE A 108 -15.23 -6.42 24.21
N VAL A 109 -15.97 -7.26 23.46
CA VAL A 109 -15.85 -7.43 22.00
C VAL A 109 -17.03 -6.75 21.29
N CYS A 110 -17.02 -6.64 19.96
CA CYS A 110 -18.19 -6.18 19.22
C CYS A 110 -19.42 -7.07 19.47
N LYS A 111 -20.62 -6.50 19.37
CA LYS A 111 -21.87 -7.26 19.34
C LYS A 111 -22.07 -7.90 17.97
N GLY A 112 -22.72 -9.06 17.98
CA GLY A 112 -23.02 -9.80 16.76
C GLY A 112 -21.75 -10.37 16.13
N PRO A 113 -21.80 -10.71 14.83
CA PRO A 113 -20.70 -11.40 14.15
C PRO A 113 -19.53 -10.48 13.74
N GLY A 114 -19.63 -9.16 13.97
CA GLY A 114 -18.64 -8.17 13.56
C GLY A 114 -18.22 -8.33 12.09
N SER A 115 -16.92 -8.44 11.85
CA SER A 115 -16.26 -8.71 10.57
C SER A 115 -16.62 -10.03 9.89
N GLY A 116 -17.19 -10.98 10.63
CA GLY A 116 -17.74 -12.22 10.08
C GLY A 116 -19.17 -12.07 9.56
N GLY A 117 -19.82 -10.92 9.80
CA GLY A 117 -21.21 -10.66 9.45
C GLY A 117 -21.42 -10.15 8.02
N ALA A 118 -22.63 -10.33 7.50
CA ALA A 118 -22.99 -9.78 6.19
C ALA A 118 -23.02 -8.23 6.18
N GLN A 119 -23.37 -7.58 7.30
CA GLN A 119 -23.37 -6.11 7.42
C GLN A 119 -21.98 -5.50 7.37
N TRP A 120 -20.93 -6.22 7.80
CA TRP A 120 -19.55 -5.76 7.67
C TRP A 120 -19.18 -5.45 6.22
N GLY A 121 -19.62 -6.30 5.30
CA GLY A 121 -19.34 -6.14 3.89
C GLY A 121 -17.94 -6.56 3.48
N LYS A 122 -17.68 -6.57 2.18
CA LYS A 122 -16.40 -7.03 1.60
C LYS A 122 -16.08 -6.19 0.40
N TYR A 123 -14.79 -5.98 0.14
CA TYR A 123 -14.35 -5.53 -1.18
C TYR A 123 -14.56 -6.65 -2.19
N GLN A 124 -15.12 -6.35 -3.37
CA GLN A 124 -15.47 -7.39 -4.35
C GLN A 124 -14.95 -7.05 -5.75
N THR A 125 -14.65 -8.07 -6.54
CA THR A 125 -14.48 -7.94 -7.99
C THR A 125 -15.69 -7.23 -8.62
N LEU A 126 -15.49 -6.39 -9.64
CA LEU A 126 -16.61 -5.87 -10.44
C LEU A 126 -17.21 -6.98 -11.31
N GLY A 127 -16.35 -7.85 -11.82
CA GLY A 127 -16.69 -8.94 -12.73
C GLY A 127 -15.51 -9.25 -13.65
N ALA A 128 -15.79 -9.93 -14.77
CA ALA A 128 -14.81 -10.19 -15.81
C ALA A 128 -15.37 -9.81 -17.18
N LEU A 129 -14.53 -9.17 -18.00
CA LEU A 129 -14.71 -9.10 -19.45
C LEU A 129 -14.09 -10.37 -20.04
N GLU A 130 -14.87 -11.10 -20.83
CA GLU A 130 -14.40 -12.28 -21.54
C GLU A 130 -14.44 -12.04 -23.04
N ILE A 131 -13.32 -12.35 -23.69
CA ILE A 131 -13.17 -12.24 -25.15
C ILE A 131 -12.87 -13.63 -25.67
N HIS A 132 -13.82 -14.18 -26.44
CA HIS A 132 -13.66 -15.43 -27.15
C HIS A 132 -13.28 -15.12 -28.59
N TYR A 133 -12.01 -15.35 -28.94
CA TYR A 133 -11.48 -15.18 -30.28
C TYR A 133 -11.80 -16.40 -31.14
N ASN A 134 -12.33 -16.16 -32.33
CA ASN A 134 -12.55 -17.19 -33.35
C ASN A 134 -11.43 -17.08 -34.40
N HIS A 135 -10.40 -17.89 -34.24
CA HIS A 135 -9.31 -17.99 -35.22
C HIS A 135 -9.65 -19.02 -36.28
N LYS A 136 -9.20 -18.83 -37.52
CA LYS A 136 -9.51 -19.74 -38.65
C LYS A 136 -9.09 -21.20 -38.43
N ASP A 137 -8.07 -21.42 -37.63
CA ASP A 137 -7.58 -22.73 -37.20
C ASP A 137 -7.32 -22.64 -35.69
N GLU A 138 -8.13 -23.37 -34.91
CA GLU A 138 -8.12 -23.37 -33.45
C GLU A 138 -6.97 -24.22 -32.87
N ASP A 139 -6.39 -25.13 -33.67
CA ASP A 139 -5.30 -26.03 -33.25
C ASP A 139 -3.91 -25.42 -33.50
N ALA A 140 -3.85 -24.28 -34.17
CA ALA A 140 -2.60 -23.60 -34.47
C ALA A 140 -1.84 -23.19 -33.20
N THR A 141 -0.54 -23.49 -33.16
CA THR A 141 0.34 -23.07 -32.06
C THR A 141 0.84 -21.64 -32.29
N PRO A 142 0.74 -20.73 -31.30
CA PRO A 142 1.24 -19.37 -31.44
C PRO A 142 2.78 -19.36 -31.58
N LYS A 143 3.29 -18.43 -32.40
CA LYS A 143 4.72 -18.09 -32.46
C LYS A 143 4.95 -16.71 -31.85
N ASP A 144 6.15 -16.49 -31.32
CA ASP A 144 6.62 -15.19 -30.79
C ASP A 144 5.66 -14.57 -29.76
N TYR A 145 5.05 -15.41 -28.93
CA TYR A 145 4.16 -14.92 -27.88
C TYR A 145 4.95 -14.07 -26.88
N LYS A 146 4.43 -12.89 -26.59
CA LYS A 146 4.95 -12.01 -25.56
C LYS A 146 3.83 -11.20 -24.93
N ARG A 147 3.83 -11.09 -23.60
CA ARG A 147 3.04 -10.10 -22.87
C ARG A 147 3.93 -9.30 -21.93
N GLU A 148 3.66 -8.01 -21.78
CA GLU A 148 4.43 -7.14 -20.89
C GLU A 148 3.60 -6.02 -20.29
N LEU A 149 3.96 -5.59 -19.08
CA LEU A 149 3.51 -4.38 -18.42
C LEU A 149 4.66 -3.38 -18.40
N SER A 150 4.48 -2.21 -18.99
CA SER A 150 5.42 -1.09 -18.91
C SER A 150 5.06 -0.21 -17.71
N LEU A 151 5.94 -0.18 -16.70
CA LEU A 151 5.75 0.67 -15.52
C LEU A 151 5.89 2.17 -15.85
N ASP A 152 6.60 2.50 -16.93
CA ASP A 152 6.83 3.89 -17.35
C ASP A 152 5.64 4.54 -18.07
N SER A 153 4.75 3.72 -18.59
CA SER A 153 3.58 4.17 -19.35
C SER A 153 2.26 3.72 -18.76
N ALA A 154 2.25 2.79 -17.80
CA ALA A 154 1.06 2.12 -17.27
C ALA A 154 0.23 1.41 -18.36
N ILE A 155 0.91 0.83 -19.34
CA ILE A 155 0.31 0.08 -20.45
C ILE A 155 0.78 -1.36 -20.40
N ALA A 156 -0.17 -2.29 -20.46
CA ALA A 156 0.15 -3.68 -20.79
C ALA A 156 -0.02 -3.93 -22.29
N SER A 157 0.70 -4.92 -22.81
CA SER A 157 0.53 -5.39 -24.17
C SER A 157 0.70 -6.89 -24.27
N CYS A 158 0.08 -7.48 -25.29
CA CYS A 158 0.24 -8.88 -25.68
C CYS A 158 0.42 -8.93 -27.21
N SER A 159 1.36 -9.73 -27.71
CA SER A 159 1.56 -9.94 -29.14
C SER A 159 1.93 -11.39 -29.42
N TYR A 160 1.47 -11.90 -30.55
CA TYR A 160 1.77 -13.26 -31.03
C TYR A 160 1.45 -13.35 -32.52
N THR A 161 2.02 -14.35 -33.18
CA THR A 161 1.69 -14.73 -34.55
C THR A 161 0.91 -16.04 -34.55
N LEU A 162 -0.26 -16.07 -35.16
CA LEU A 162 -1.11 -17.26 -35.28
C LEU A 162 -1.66 -17.33 -36.70
N ASN A 163 -1.54 -18.48 -37.37
CA ASN A 163 -1.97 -18.66 -38.77
C ASN A 163 -1.42 -17.59 -39.72
N GLU A 164 -0.13 -17.26 -39.57
CA GLU A 164 0.56 -16.20 -40.31
C GLU A 164 -0.05 -14.79 -40.16
N VAL A 165 -0.87 -14.56 -39.15
CA VAL A 165 -1.40 -13.25 -38.78
C VAL A 165 -0.73 -12.81 -37.49
N LYS A 166 -0.15 -11.62 -37.48
CA LYS A 166 0.37 -11.00 -36.27
C LYS A 166 -0.74 -10.24 -35.56
N TYR A 167 -1.01 -10.65 -34.32
CA TYR A 167 -1.94 -9.97 -33.44
C TYR A 167 -1.20 -9.13 -32.41
N LYS A 168 -1.78 -7.98 -32.07
CA LYS A 168 -1.33 -7.15 -30.96
C LYS A 168 -2.52 -6.66 -30.15
N ARG A 169 -2.37 -6.70 -28.83
CA ARG A 169 -3.31 -6.17 -27.84
C ARG A 169 -2.58 -5.14 -26.98
N GLU A 170 -3.24 -4.03 -26.67
CA GLU A 170 -2.78 -3.00 -25.74
C GLU A 170 -3.89 -2.69 -24.74
N TYR A 171 -3.54 -2.56 -23.46
CA TYR A 171 -4.49 -2.41 -22.35
C TYR A 171 -4.04 -1.27 -21.45
N PHE A 172 -4.95 -0.39 -21.04
CA PHE A 172 -4.69 0.58 -19.97
C PHE A 172 -5.98 1.11 -19.35
N SER A 173 -5.96 1.32 -18.03
CA SER A 173 -6.97 2.06 -17.29
C SER A 173 -6.64 3.54 -17.43
N SER A 174 -7.49 4.32 -18.10
CA SER A 174 -7.16 5.67 -18.54
C SER A 174 -7.05 6.65 -17.37
N PHE A 175 -5.93 7.36 -17.27
CA PHE A 175 -5.76 8.52 -16.39
C PHE A 175 -6.32 9.82 -17.02
N ASP A 176 -7.10 9.71 -18.10
CA ASP A 176 -7.77 10.83 -18.78
C ASP A 176 -9.29 10.75 -18.58
N ASP A 177 -9.99 9.93 -19.37
CA ASP A 177 -11.47 9.85 -19.37
C ASP A 177 -12.06 8.79 -18.43
N ASP A 178 -11.26 8.24 -17.51
CA ASP A 178 -11.73 7.34 -16.44
C ASP A 178 -12.48 6.08 -16.91
N VAL A 179 -11.95 5.45 -17.96
CA VAL A 179 -12.41 4.17 -18.55
C VAL A 179 -11.24 3.21 -18.74
N ASP A 180 -11.51 1.90 -18.76
CA ASP A 180 -10.55 0.92 -19.26
C ASP A 180 -10.61 0.85 -20.79
N ILE A 181 -9.44 0.78 -21.44
CA ILE A 181 -9.31 0.74 -22.90
C ILE A 181 -8.49 -0.48 -23.30
N ILE A 182 -9.03 -1.26 -24.24
CA ILE A 182 -8.36 -2.42 -24.83
C ILE A 182 -8.35 -2.25 -26.34
N LYS A 183 -7.16 -2.18 -26.95
CA LYS A 183 -7.01 -2.15 -28.41
C LYS A 183 -6.49 -3.48 -28.90
N ILE A 184 -7.15 -4.05 -29.90
CA ILE A 184 -6.80 -5.29 -30.58
C ILE A 184 -6.53 -4.97 -32.05
N SER A 185 -5.46 -5.50 -32.63
CA SER A 185 -5.07 -5.25 -34.01
C SER A 185 -4.52 -6.51 -34.66
N ALA A 186 -4.86 -6.73 -35.93
CA ALA A 186 -4.28 -7.74 -36.80
C ALA A 186 -3.52 -7.06 -37.95
N ASP A 187 -2.42 -7.65 -38.39
CA ASP A 187 -1.64 -7.12 -39.53
C ASP A 187 -2.23 -7.49 -40.91
N LYS A 188 -3.16 -8.45 -40.95
CA LYS A 188 -3.98 -8.79 -42.11
C LYS A 188 -5.43 -8.31 -41.91
N ALA A 189 -5.99 -7.67 -42.92
CA ALA A 189 -7.35 -7.16 -42.87
C ALA A 189 -8.39 -8.28 -42.67
N GLY A 190 -9.41 -8.02 -41.86
CA GLY A 190 -10.53 -8.94 -41.67
C GLY A 190 -10.26 -10.12 -40.75
N MET A 191 -9.17 -10.12 -39.98
CA MET A 191 -8.78 -11.29 -39.17
C MET A 191 -9.23 -11.23 -37.71
N ILE A 192 -9.80 -10.12 -37.23
CA ILE A 192 -10.36 -10.04 -35.87
C ILE A 192 -11.82 -10.48 -35.91
N ASN A 193 -12.06 -11.69 -35.38
CA ASN A 193 -13.37 -12.25 -35.14
C ASN A 193 -13.47 -12.65 -33.67
N CYS A 194 -14.42 -12.08 -32.93
CA CYS A 194 -14.56 -12.41 -31.53
C CYS A 194 -15.96 -12.17 -30.99
N ARG A 195 -16.23 -12.78 -29.84
CA ARG A 195 -17.41 -12.57 -29.02
C ARG A 195 -16.98 -11.97 -27.69
N ILE A 196 -17.57 -10.85 -27.32
CA ILE A 196 -17.28 -10.12 -26.09
C ILE A 196 -18.48 -10.26 -25.16
N ASN A 197 -18.26 -10.79 -23.97
CA ASN A 197 -19.23 -10.84 -22.90
C ASN A 197 -18.67 -10.19 -21.63
N ILE A 198 -19.56 -9.84 -20.69
CA ILE A 198 -19.19 -9.40 -19.36
C ILE A 198 -20.04 -10.17 -18.36
N ASN A 199 -19.44 -10.63 -17.28
CA ASN A 199 -20.13 -11.40 -16.25
C ASN A 199 -19.56 -11.12 -14.86
N ARG A 200 -20.27 -11.62 -13.85
CA ARG A 200 -19.89 -11.61 -12.43
C ARG A 200 -20.37 -12.92 -11.80
N PRO A 201 -19.75 -13.43 -10.72
CA PRO A 201 -20.21 -14.66 -10.08
C PRO A 201 -21.66 -14.62 -9.56
N GLU A 202 -22.13 -13.46 -9.08
CA GLU A 202 -23.46 -13.31 -8.47
C GLU A 202 -23.98 -11.86 -8.61
N LYS A 203 -25.28 -11.66 -8.32
CA LYS A 203 -25.94 -10.35 -8.18
C LYS A 203 -25.75 -9.39 -9.36
N PHE A 204 -25.82 -9.92 -10.58
CA PHE A 204 -25.70 -9.13 -11.80
C PHE A 204 -26.82 -9.47 -12.79
N ALA A 205 -27.14 -8.50 -13.63
CA ALA A 205 -27.95 -8.68 -14.83
C ALA A 205 -27.21 -8.05 -16.01
N VAL A 206 -27.32 -8.70 -17.17
CA VAL A 206 -26.73 -8.23 -18.43
C VAL A 206 -27.85 -7.88 -19.39
N LYS A 207 -27.69 -6.78 -20.12
CA LYS A 207 -28.57 -6.42 -21.23
C LYS A 207 -27.79 -5.75 -22.35
N ILE A 208 -28.36 -5.77 -23.55
CA ILE A 208 -27.95 -4.91 -24.65
C ILE A 208 -28.84 -3.67 -24.69
N GLU A 209 -28.23 -2.51 -24.84
CA GLU A 209 -28.93 -1.26 -25.14
C GLU A 209 -28.27 -0.61 -26.36
N GLY A 210 -28.95 -0.66 -27.52
CA GLY A 210 -28.33 -0.30 -28.80
C GLY A 210 -27.19 -1.27 -29.17
N GLN A 211 -25.97 -0.75 -29.34
CA GLN A 211 -24.75 -1.54 -29.59
C GLN A 211 -23.79 -1.51 -28.39
N GLN A 212 -24.37 -1.46 -27.18
CA GLN A 212 -23.64 -1.42 -25.93
C GLN A 212 -24.10 -2.58 -25.04
N LEU A 213 -23.12 -3.27 -24.46
CA LEU A 213 -23.33 -4.29 -23.44
C LEU A 213 -23.29 -3.63 -22.06
N GLN A 214 -24.30 -3.87 -21.24
CA GLN A 214 -24.40 -3.31 -19.89
C GLN A 214 -24.53 -4.41 -18.85
N MET A 215 -23.76 -4.30 -17.78
CA MET A 215 -23.90 -5.13 -16.58
C MET A 215 -24.24 -4.25 -15.39
N SER A 216 -25.39 -4.49 -14.77
CA SER A 216 -25.81 -3.80 -13.55
C SER A 216 -26.03 -4.79 -12.42
N GLY A 217 -25.89 -4.34 -11.19
CA GLY A 217 -26.19 -5.15 -10.02
C GLY A 217 -26.37 -4.33 -8.76
N GLN A 218 -26.80 -5.01 -7.69
CA GLN A 218 -26.93 -4.46 -6.36
C GLN A 218 -26.34 -5.47 -5.36
N LEU A 219 -25.37 -5.03 -4.56
CA LEU A 219 -24.68 -5.87 -3.59
C LEU A 219 -25.53 -6.07 -2.33
N ASP A 220 -25.17 -7.09 -1.55
CA ASP A 220 -25.78 -7.25 -0.22
C ASP A 220 -25.36 -6.14 0.72
N ASN A 221 -26.29 -5.63 1.53
CA ASN A 221 -25.98 -4.78 2.69
C ASN A 221 -25.99 -5.57 4.01
N GLY A 222 -26.36 -6.84 4.00
CA GLY A 222 -26.51 -7.65 5.21
C GLY A 222 -27.75 -7.32 6.05
N THR A 223 -28.68 -6.53 5.52
CA THR A 223 -29.98 -6.22 6.15
C THR A 223 -31.15 -6.65 5.27
N ASP A 224 -31.54 -5.84 4.29
CA ASP A 224 -32.67 -6.08 3.38
C ASP A 224 -32.24 -6.45 1.96
N GLY A 225 -30.94 -6.62 1.73
CA GLY A 225 -30.34 -6.96 0.44
C GLY A 225 -30.16 -5.77 -0.51
N LYS A 226 -30.54 -4.55 -0.10
CA LYS A 226 -30.46 -3.33 -0.93
C LYS A 226 -29.18 -2.53 -0.64
N GLY A 227 -28.03 -3.14 -0.88
CA GLY A 227 -26.74 -2.48 -0.75
C GLY A 227 -26.37 -1.63 -1.95
N MET A 228 -25.05 -1.47 -2.12
CA MET A 228 -24.45 -0.64 -3.16
C MET A 228 -24.85 -1.10 -4.56
N GLN A 229 -25.26 -0.15 -5.40
CA GLN A 229 -25.56 -0.40 -6.81
C GLN A 229 -24.36 -0.07 -7.70
N TYR A 230 -24.24 -0.78 -8.81
CA TYR A 230 -23.21 -0.52 -9.80
C TYR A 230 -23.72 -0.70 -11.23
N LEU A 231 -23.02 -0.07 -12.16
CA LEU A 231 -23.22 -0.25 -13.60
C LEU A 231 -21.87 -0.27 -14.30
N ALA A 232 -21.67 -1.24 -15.18
CA ALA A 232 -20.58 -1.31 -16.14
C ALA A 232 -21.15 -1.29 -17.58
N ARG A 233 -20.50 -0.54 -18.46
CA ARG A 233 -20.87 -0.36 -19.87
C ARG A 233 -19.68 -0.72 -20.74
N VAL A 234 -19.91 -1.55 -21.77
CA VAL A 234 -18.92 -1.94 -22.76
C VAL A 234 -19.37 -1.48 -24.13
N SER A 235 -18.52 -0.70 -24.81
CA SER A 235 -18.74 -0.25 -26.18
C SER A 235 -17.49 -0.45 -27.02
N VAL A 236 -17.68 -0.57 -28.33
CA VAL A 236 -16.60 -0.88 -29.27
C VAL A 236 -16.50 0.14 -30.40
N LYS A 237 -15.28 0.29 -30.93
CA LYS A 237 -15.01 0.95 -32.21
C LYS A 237 -14.20 0.02 -33.10
N LEU A 238 -14.56 -0.03 -34.37
CA LEU A 238 -13.94 -0.91 -35.35
C LEU A 238 -13.26 -0.13 -36.48
N LYS A 239 -12.22 -0.73 -37.04
CA LYS A 239 -11.70 -0.41 -38.38
C LYS A 239 -11.86 -1.64 -39.26
N GLY A 240 -12.73 -1.55 -40.26
CA GLY A 240 -13.20 -2.69 -41.04
C GLY A 240 -14.13 -3.60 -40.24
N GLY A 241 -14.84 -4.50 -40.93
CA GLY A 241 -15.75 -5.45 -40.31
C GLY A 241 -17.06 -4.83 -39.83
N ASN A 242 -17.78 -5.59 -39.00
CA ASN A 242 -19.04 -5.19 -38.40
C ASN A 242 -19.15 -5.66 -36.94
N VAL A 243 -19.96 -4.95 -36.16
CA VAL A 243 -20.41 -5.35 -34.84
C VAL A 243 -21.91 -5.63 -34.91
N SER A 244 -22.31 -6.74 -34.31
CA SER A 244 -23.70 -7.06 -33.99
C SER A 244 -23.81 -7.39 -32.50
N ALA A 245 -25.03 -7.48 -31.99
CA ALA A 245 -25.28 -7.87 -30.62
C ALA A 245 -26.26 -9.04 -30.59
N ASP A 246 -26.10 -9.92 -29.61
CA ASP A 246 -27.13 -10.87 -29.20
C ASP A 246 -27.47 -10.65 -27.72
N GLN A 247 -28.28 -11.50 -27.10
CA GLN A 247 -28.87 -11.25 -25.78
C GLN A 247 -27.86 -10.73 -24.74
N ASN A 248 -26.66 -11.31 -24.66
CA ASN A 248 -25.67 -11.03 -23.61
C ASN A 248 -24.26 -10.78 -24.16
N SER A 249 -24.08 -10.49 -25.45
CA SER A 249 -22.75 -10.35 -26.05
C SER A 249 -22.71 -9.40 -27.24
N LEU A 250 -21.53 -8.81 -27.46
CA LEU A 250 -21.18 -8.14 -28.71
C LEU A 250 -20.40 -9.11 -29.61
N ILE A 251 -20.75 -9.17 -30.88
CA ILE A 251 -20.17 -10.08 -31.88
C ILE A 251 -19.45 -9.25 -32.94
N ILE A 252 -18.14 -9.44 -33.04
CA ILE A 252 -17.26 -8.73 -33.95
C ILE A 252 -16.87 -9.69 -35.08
N LYS A 253 -17.08 -9.26 -36.33
CA LYS A 253 -16.74 -10.03 -37.52
C LYS A 253 -15.90 -9.21 -38.48
N ASP A 254 -14.87 -9.85 -39.04
CA ASP A 254 -14.01 -9.33 -40.11
C ASP A 254 -13.40 -7.95 -39.81
N ALA A 255 -13.07 -7.68 -38.54
CA ALA A 255 -12.42 -6.43 -38.16
C ALA A 255 -10.90 -6.50 -38.38
N THR A 256 -10.26 -5.35 -38.57
CA THR A 256 -8.78 -5.22 -38.65
C THR A 256 -8.22 -4.58 -37.38
N GLU A 257 -8.95 -3.63 -36.82
CA GLU A 257 -8.70 -3.09 -35.48
C GLU A 257 -10.02 -3.04 -34.70
N LEU A 258 -9.95 -3.35 -33.42
CA LEU A 258 -11.05 -3.28 -32.46
C LEU A 258 -10.55 -2.53 -31.23
N ILE A 259 -11.30 -1.51 -30.80
CA ILE A 259 -11.07 -0.81 -29.54
C ILE A 259 -12.29 -1.04 -28.66
N ILE A 260 -12.08 -1.62 -27.48
CA ILE A 260 -13.09 -1.84 -26.45
C ILE A 260 -12.90 -0.78 -25.38
N TYR A 261 -13.99 -0.15 -24.96
CA TYR A 261 -14.05 0.80 -23.87
C TYR A 261 -14.95 0.21 -22.78
N VAL A 262 -14.47 0.15 -21.54
CA VAL A 262 -15.25 -0.26 -20.37
C VAL A 262 -15.34 0.91 -19.40
N SER A 263 -16.56 1.38 -19.15
CA SER A 263 -16.85 2.39 -18.13
C SER A 263 -17.67 1.76 -17.02
N ALA A 264 -17.25 1.93 -15.77
CA ALA A 264 -18.00 1.47 -14.61
C ALA A 264 -18.10 2.58 -13.56
N ALA A 265 -19.11 2.51 -12.69
CA ALA A 265 -19.26 3.32 -11.48
C ALA A 265 -20.24 2.67 -10.50
N THR A 266 -20.14 3.07 -9.23
CA THR A 266 -21.05 2.70 -8.14
C THR A 266 -21.81 3.92 -7.62
N ASP A 267 -22.89 3.71 -6.88
CA ASP A 267 -23.61 4.74 -6.13
C ASP A 267 -22.93 5.16 -4.81
N PHE A 268 -21.67 4.76 -4.59
CA PHE A 268 -20.88 5.11 -3.41
C PHE A 268 -20.96 6.63 -3.12
N ARG A 269 -21.34 6.95 -1.88
CA ARG A 269 -21.57 8.34 -1.39
C ARG A 269 -22.56 9.14 -2.24
N GLY A 270 -23.60 8.49 -2.76
CA GLY A 270 -24.69 9.14 -3.52
C GLY A 270 -24.30 9.55 -4.94
N ASN A 271 -23.26 8.92 -5.50
CA ASN A 271 -22.80 9.20 -6.86
C ASN A 271 -23.88 8.86 -7.91
N VAL A 272 -24.09 9.77 -8.86
CA VAL A 272 -25.01 9.61 -10.00
C VAL A 272 -24.40 8.68 -11.06
N PHE A 273 -24.22 7.43 -10.68
CA PHE A 273 -23.35 6.44 -11.34
C PHE A 273 -23.80 6.09 -12.76
N LYS A 274 -25.11 6.08 -13.02
CA LYS A 274 -25.68 5.77 -14.34
C LYS A 274 -25.31 6.84 -15.37
N GLU A 275 -25.41 8.11 -14.98
CA GLU A 275 -25.05 9.26 -15.78
C GLU A 275 -23.53 9.35 -15.94
N LYS A 276 -22.77 9.12 -14.86
CA LYS A 276 -21.30 9.14 -14.89
C LYS A 276 -20.72 8.11 -15.84
N THR A 277 -21.19 6.87 -15.80
CA THR A 277 -20.72 5.83 -16.73
C THR A 277 -20.96 6.22 -18.19
N GLN A 278 -22.11 6.82 -18.51
CA GLN A 278 -22.39 7.28 -19.86
C GLN A 278 -21.52 8.48 -20.25
N GLN A 279 -21.30 9.43 -19.33
CA GLN A 279 -20.45 10.60 -19.56
C GLN A 279 -18.99 10.23 -19.83
N TYR A 280 -18.40 9.38 -18.99
CA TYR A 280 -17.02 8.90 -19.15
C TYR A 280 -16.85 8.16 -20.48
N LEU A 281 -17.78 7.26 -20.78
CA LEU A 281 -17.73 6.50 -22.03
C LEU A 281 -17.87 7.40 -23.26
N ALA A 282 -18.82 8.33 -23.27
CA ALA A 282 -19.01 9.26 -24.39
C ALA A 282 -17.79 10.16 -24.59
N ALA A 283 -17.23 10.72 -23.51
CA ALA A 283 -16.00 11.50 -23.56
C ALA A 283 -14.85 10.67 -24.15
N ALA A 284 -14.70 9.43 -23.68
CA ALA A 284 -13.64 8.56 -24.13
C ALA A 284 -13.74 8.20 -25.62
N MET A 285 -14.96 7.89 -26.07
CA MET A 285 -15.25 7.55 -27.46
C MET A 285 -15.21 8.76 -28.39
N ASN A 286 -15.20 10.00 -27.91
CA ASN A 286 -15.05 11.18 -28.78
C ASN A 286 -13.59 11.45 -29.19
N LYS A 287 -12.62 10.78 -28.57
CA LYS A 287 -11.19 10.92 -28.88
C LYS A 287 -10.69 9.75 -29.73
N SER A 288 -9.62 10.00 -30.50
CA SER A 288 -8.90 8.92 -31.17
C SER A 288 -8.15 8.05 -30.15
N TYR A 289 -7.89 6.79 -30.47
CA TYR A 289 -7.05 5.93 -29.61
C TYR A 289 -5.66 6.53 -29.35
N ALA A 290 -5.04 7.13 -30.38
CA ALA A 290 -3.73 7.76 -30.26
C ALA A 290 -3.75 8.91 -29.23
N THR A 291 -4.81 9.73 -29.26
CA THR A 291 -5.03 10.80 -28.28
C THR A 291 -5.25 10.24 -26.88
N GLN A 292 -6.08 9.20 -26.73
CA GLN A 292 -6.32 8.54 -25.44
C GLN A 292 -5.04 8.03 -24.81
N LYS A 293 -4.25 7.28 -25.59
CA LYS A 293 -2.98 6.73 -25.15
C LYS A 293 -2.00 7.84 -24.75
N ALA A 294 -1.88 8.89 -25.55
CA ALA A 294 -1.00 10.01 -25.26
C ALA A 294 -1.38 10.73 -23.96
N ASN A 295 -2.67 11.01 -23.76
CA ASN A 295 -3.18 11.67 -22.56
C ASN A 295 -3.00 10.81 -21.31
N HIS A 296 -3.33 9.51 -21.38
CA HIS A 296 -3.10 8.55 -20.31
C HIS A 296 -1.61 8.55 -19.89
N ILE A 297 -0.70 8.38 -20.85
CA ILE A 297 0.75 8.37 -20.58
C ILE A 297 1.20 9.69 -19.95
N ALA A 298 0.75 10.82 -20.49
CA ALA A 298 1.12 12.13 -19.98
C ALA A 298 0.63 12.33 -18.54
N ASN A 299 -0.62 11.98 -18.24
CA ASN A 299 -1.20 12.12 -16.91
C ASN A 299 -0.55 11.17 -15.88
N PHE A 300 -0.34 9.91 -16.22
CA PHE A 300 0.37 8.95 -15.37
C PHE A 300 1.80 9.42 -15.05
N ARG A 301 2.54 9.89 -16.07
CA ARG A 301 3.93 10.33 -15.91
C ARG A 301 4.08 11.59 -15.05
N LYS A 302 3.03 12.39 -14.84
CA LYS A 302 3.05 13.52 -13.86
C LYS A 302 3.40 13.04 -12.45
N LEU A 303 3.06 11.80 -12.11
CA LEU A 303 3.40 11.14 -10.84
C LEU A 303 4.66 10.28 -11.00
N PHE A 304 4.67 9.39 -12.00
CA PHE A 304 5.72 8.37 -12.09
C PHE A 304 7.12 8.95 -12.35
N LYS A 305 7.26 9.95 -13.24
CA LYS A 305 8.56 10.55 -13.60
C LYS A 305 9.15 11.46 -12.52
N ARG A 306 8.47 11.69 -11.40
CA ARG A 306 8.99 12.47 -10.27
C ARG A 306 10.23 11.85 -9.62
N LEU A 307 10.42 10.54 -9.76
CA LEU A 307 11.51 9.81 -9.12
C LEU A 307 12.11 8.77 -10.08
N SER A 308 13.43 8.75 -10.19
CA SER A 308 14.20 7.72 -10.90
C SER A 308 15.24 7.08 -9.98
N ILE A 309 15.41 5.77 -10.06
CA ILE A 309 16.41 4.99 -9.34
C ILE A 309 17.18 4.12 -10.33
N ASP A 310 18.50 4.09 -10.21
CA ASP A 310 19.40 3.24 -10.97
C ASP A 310 20.48 2.70 -10.02
N LEU A 311 20.54 1.37 -9.90
CA LEU A 311 21.47 0.65 -9.02
C LEU A 311 22.52 -0.16 -9.81
N GLY A 312 22.58 0.03 -11.14
CA GLY A 312 23.40 -0.79 -12.04
C GLY A 312 22.57 -1.74 -12.89
N SER A 313 23.23 -2.55 -13.73
CA SER A 313 22.56 -3.52 -14.59
C SER A 313 23.13 -4.93 -14.46
N GLY A 314 22.25 -5.90 -14.70
CA GLY A 314 22.56 -7.34 -14.66
C GLY A 314 22.34 -8.05 -15.99
N LYS A 315 22.92 -9.25 -16.14
CA LYS A 315 22.75 -10.08 -17.35
C LYS A 315 21.34 -10.71 -17.45
N THR A 316 20.61 -10.78 -16.35
CA THR A 316 19.27 -11.41 -16.27
C THR A 316 18.13 -10.45 -16.63
N GLU A 317 18.40 -9.16 -16.88
CA GLU A 317 17.37 -8.17 -17.24
C GLU A 317 16.61 -8.49 -18.53
N GLU A 318 17.23 -9.28 -19.42
CA GLU A 318 16.62 -9.73 -20.67
C GLU A 318 15.80 -11.03 -20.53
N GLN A 319 15.78 -11.67 -19.36
CA GLN A 319 14.94 -12.85 -19.11
C GLN A 319 13.49 -12.44 -18.83
N SER A 320 12.55 -13.36 -19.05
CA SER A 320 11.16 -13.20 -18.59
C SER A 320 11.14 -12.96 -17.08
N THR A 321 10.18 -12.20 -16.58
CA THR A 321 10.14 -11.77 -15.17
C THR A 321 10.09 -12.96 -14.21
N ASP A 322 9.37 -14.03 -14.54
CA ASP A 322 9.34 -15.27 -13.75
C ASP A 322 10.71 -15.97 -13.70
N SER A 323 11.38 -16.08 -14.85
CA SER A 323 12.75 -16.65 -14.92
C SER A 323 13.78 -15.77 -14.20
N ARG A 324 13.68 -14.45 -14.39
CA ARG A 324 14.54 -13.44 -13.75
C ARG A 324 14.40 -13.48 -12.24
N LEU A 325 13.17 -13.62 -11.73
CA LEU A 325 12.89 -13.73 -10.29
C LEU A 325 13.53 -15.00 -9.70
N ALA A 326 13.35 -16.14 -10.36
CA ALA A 326 13.98 -17.39 -9.94
C ALA A 326 15.51 -17.29 -9.94
N ALA A 327 16.10 -16.67 -10.96
CA ALA A 327 17.54 -16.41 -11.03
C ALA A 327 18.02 -15.45 -9.94
N PHE A 328 17.29 -14.36 -9.66
CA PHE A 328 17.62 -13.40 -8.60
C PHE A 328 17.65 -14.07 -7.22
N TYR A 329 16.67 -14.92 -6.92
CA TYR A 329 16.62 -15.62 -5.64
C TYR A 329 17.83 -16.56 -5.44
N GLN A 330 18.39 -17.12 -6.50
CA GLN A 330 19.60 -17.94 -6.42
C GLN A 330 20.89 -17.11 -6.44
N ARG A 331 20.96 -16.09 -7.30
CA ARG A 331 22.18 -15.35 -7.67
C ARG A 331 21.92 -13.85 -7.76
N SER A 332 21.50 -13.23 -6.65
CA SER A 332 21.09 -11.82 -6.57
C SER A 332 22.18 -10.83 -7.00
N GLU A 333 23.46 -11.21 -6.88
CA GLU A 333 24.60 -10.38 -7.29
C GLU A 333 24.70 -10.18 -8.82
N LEU A 334 24.01 -11.01 -9.61
CA LEU A 334 23.99 -10.89 -11.07
C LEU A 334 22.95 -9.90 -11.59
N ASP A 335 22.13 -9.33 -10.69
CA ASP A 335 20.97 -8.50 -11.04
C ASP A 335 20.73 -7.35 -10.05
N PRO A 336 21.65 -6.36 -10.02
CA PRO A 336 21.47 -5.16 -9.20
C PRO A 336 20.22 -4.35 -9.58
N GLY A 337 19.71 -4.51 -10.81
CA GLY A 337 18.53 -3.82 -11.32
C GLY A 337 17.20 -4.30 -10.73
N MET A 338 17.14 -5.49 -10.11
CA MET A 338 15.89 -6.04 -9.57
C MET A 338 15.31 -5.17 -8.44
N ALA A 339 16.16 -4.67 -7.54
CA ALA A 339 15.72 -3.78 -6.46
C ALA A 339 15.14 -2.46 -7.00
N ALA A 340 15.75 -1.88 -8.03
CA ALA A 340 15.23 -0.69 -8.70
C ALA A 340 13.88 -0.95 -9.39
N LEU A 341 13.73 -2.11 -10.05
CA LEU A 341 12.46 -2.52 -10.66
C LEU A 341 11.36 -2.69 -9.59
N PHE A 342 11.64 -3.41 -8.50
CA PHE A 342 10.66 -3.65 -7.44
C PHE A 342 10.25 -2.36 -6.73
N PHE A 343 11.19 -1.46 -6.44
CA PHE A 343 10.89 -0.14 -5.89
C PHE A 343 9.95 0.65 -6.81
N GLN A 344 10.25 0.68 -8.12
CA GLN A 344 9.38 1.35 -9.10
C GLN A 344 8.03 0.64 -9.27
N TYR A 345 7.98 -0.68 -9.06
CA TYR A 345 6.72 -1.42 -9.06
C TYR A 345 5.84 -1.03 -7.87
N GLY A 346 6.38 -0.87 -6.66
CA GLY A 346 5.63 -0.33 -5.52
C GLY A 346 5.08 1.08 -5.79
N ARG A 347 5.86 1.95 -6.43
CA ARG A 347 5.38 3.28 -6.88
C ARG A 347 4.27 3.18 -7.91
N TYR A 348 4.44 2.31 -8.91
CA TYR A 348 3.42 2.02 -9.91
C TYR A 348 2.11 1.55 -9.26
N LEU A 349 2.19 0.57 -8.35
CA LEU A 349 1.02 0.03 -7.64
C LEU A 349 0.32 1.13 -6.83
N THR A 350 1.06 2.04 -6.19
CA THR A 350 0.48 3.16 -5.45
C THR A 350 -0.32 4.08 -6.39
N ILE A 351 0.28 4.51 -7.50
CA ILE A 351 -0.36 5.40 -8.48
C ILE A 351 -1.59 4.74 -9.12
N SER A 352 -1.53 3.43 -9.34
CA SER A 352 -2.56 2.67 -10.05
C SER A 352 -3.70 2.18 -9.13
N SER A 353 -3.55 2.25 -7.80
CA SER A 353 -4.54 1.71 -6.84
C SER A 353 -5.28 2.76 -6.01
N THR A 354 -4.90 4.05 -6.07
CA THR A 354 -5.68 5.11 -5.42
C THR A 354 -5.53 6.46 -6.11
N ARG A 355 -6.49 7.35 -5.87
CA ARG A 355 -6.45 8.75 -6.29
C ARG A 355 -7.24 9.62 -5.30
N VAL A 356 -6.88 10.91 -5.25
CA VAL A 356 -7.52 11.91 -4.39
C VAL A 356 -9.05 11.91 -4.58
N GLY A 357 -9.79 11.95 -3.47
CA GLY A 357 -11.26 11.97 -3.45
C GLY A 357 -11.94 10.60 -3.48
N LEU A 358 -11.19 9.50 -3.53
CA LEU A 358 -11.69 8.14 -3.43
C LEU A 358 -11.17 7.44 -2.16
N LEU A 359 -11.10 6.11 -2.18
CA LEU A 359 -10.64 5.26 -1.09
C LEU A 359 -9.12 5.02 -1.16
N PRO A 360 -8.45 4.80 -0.03
CA PRO A 360 -7.06 4.31 -0.02
C PRO A 360 -6.98 2.83 -0.47
N PRO A 361 -5.80 2.35 -0.88
CA PRO A 361 -5.61 0.94 -1.22
C PRO A 361 -5.87 0.04 0.00
N ASN A 362 -6.70 -0.98 -0.18
CA ASN A 362 -7.01 -1.96 0.87
C ASN A 362 -5.97 -3.10 0.92
N LEU A 363 -6.27 -4.22 1.59
CA LEU A 363 -5.37 -5.39 1.68
C LEU A 363 -4.89 -5.95 0.33
N GLN A 364 -5.64 -5.73 -0.75
CA GLN A 364 -5.29 -6.12 -2.13
C GLN A 364 -5.09 -4.91 -3.05
N GLY A 365 -5.02 -3.71 -2.47
CA GLY A 365 -4.91 -2.43 -3.15
C GLY A 365 -6.20 -2.07 -3.86
N LEU A 366 -6.27 -2.47 -5.13
CA LEU A 366 -7.41 -2.29 -6.03
C LEU A 366 -7.83 -3.62 -6.68
N TRP A 367 -6.98 -4.64 -6.69
CA TRP A 367 -7.15 -5.79 -7.58
C TRP A 367 -7.64 -7.01 -6.79
N ALA A 368 -8.86 -7.44 -7.07
CA ALA A 368 -9.47 -8.61 -6.43
C ALA A 368 -10.24 -9.43 -7.46
N LYS A 369 -10.09 -10.76 -7.41
CA LYS A 369 -10.79 -11.70 -8.31
C LYS A 369 -12.02 -12.35 -7.68
N GLU A 370 -12.16 -12.27 -6.35
CA GLU A 370 -13.23 -12.91 -5.60
C GLU A 370 -14.36 -11.96 -5.18
N ILE A 371 -15.51 -12.55 -4.88
CA ILE A 371 -16.59 -11.92 -4.10
C ILE A 371 -16.29 -12.00 -2.60
N ASN A 372 -15.65 -13.10 -2.17
CA ASN A 372 -15.19 -13.31 -0.81
C ASN A 372 -13.67 -13.12 -0.77
N THR A 373 -13.26 -11.87 -0.75
CA THR A 373 -11.85 -11.50 -0.61
C THR A 373 -11.30 -11.98 0.74
N PRO A 374 -10.05 -12.50 0.78
CA PRO A 374 -9.37 -12.84 2.02
C PRO A 374 -9.41 -11.66 3.01
N TRP A 375 -9.79 -11.95 4.26
CA TRP A 375 -10.01 -10.92 5.30
C TRP A 375 -10.93 -9.78 4.84
N ASN A 376 -11.95 -10.11 4.05
CA ASN A 376 -12.93 -9.19 3.47
C ASN A 376 -12.34 -8.09 2.56
N GLY A 377 -11.04 -8.17 2.23
CA GLY A 377 -10.32 -7.10 1.53
C GLY A 377 -10.42 -5.77 2.27
N ASP A 378 -10.52 -5.79 3.60
CA ASP A 378 -10.81 -4.63 4.44
C ASP A 378 -9.57 -3.75 4.71
N TYR A 379 -9.63 -2.91 5.74
CA TYR A 379 -8.50 -2.15 6.24
C TYR A 379 -8.09 -2.65 7.63
N HIS A 380 -7.03 -3.46 7.69
CA HIS A 380 -6.37 -3.82 8.96
C HIS A 380 -5.49 -2.66 9.45
N LEU A 381 -5.74 -2.23 10.68
CA LEU A 381 -5.22 -1.05 11.37
C LEU A 381 -4.10 -1.37 12.36
N ASP A 382 -3.60 -2.60 12.38
CA ASP A 382 -2.54 -3.04 13.29
C ASP A 382 -1.22 -3.38 12.56
N VAL A 383 -1.12 -3.04 11.26
CA VAL A 383 0.11 -2.84 10.48
C VAL A 383 -0.20 -2.57 9.00
N ASN A 384 -1.20 -3.26 8.42
CA ASN A 384 -1.30 -3.43 6.97
C ASN A 384 -1.67 -2.14 6.22
N VAL A 385 -2.74 -1.46 6.61
CA VAL A 385 -3.11 -0.20 5.94
C VAL A 385 -2.03 0.85 6.15
N GLN A 386 -1.36 0.86 7.31
CA GLN A 386 -0.25 1.76 7.54
C GLN A 386 0.91 1.45 6.61
N MET A 387 1.24 0.17 6.44
CA MET A 387 2.26 -0.34 5.52
C MET A 387 1.99 0.05 4.07
N ASN A 388 0.74 0.04 3.63
CA ASN A 388 0.35 0.49 2.29
C ASN A 388 0.78 1.94 2.01
N HIS A 389 0.85 2.78 3.05
CA HIS A 389 1.11 4.21 2.94
C HIS A 389 2.56 4.62 3.24
N TRP A 390 3.39 3.73 3.81
CA TRP A 390 4.79 4.01 4.11
C TRP A 390 5.67 4.47 2.93
N PRO A 391 5.55 3.91 1.69
CA PRO A 391 6.41 4.35 0.60
C PRO A 391 5.98 5.69 -0.01
N VAL A 392 4.75 6.16 0.25
CA VAL A 392 4.09 7.23 -0.52
C VAL A 392 4.87 8.54 -0.46
N GLU A 393 5.20 9.00 0.74
CA GLU A 393 5.87 10.28 0.94
C GLU A 393 7.28 10.27 0.37
N VAL A 394 8.11 9.34 0.83
CA VAL A 394 9.51 9.20 0.41
C VAL A 394 9.64 9.00 -1.11
N SER A 395 8.64 8.39 -1.74
CA SER A 395 8.58 8.13 -3.19
C SER A 395 8.00 9.27 -4.03
N ASN A 396 7.75 10.44 -3.42
CA ASN A 396 7.29 11.66 -4.09
C ASN A 396 5.87 11.55 -4.67
N LEU A 397 4.97 10.92 -3.93
CA LEU A 397 3.57 10.67 -4.27
C LEU A 397 2.60 11.22 -3.20
N SER A 398 3.01 12.28 -2.50
CA SER A 398 2.37 12.81 -1.28
C SER A 398 0.84 12.96 -1.38
N GLU A 399 0.31 13.41 -2.52
CA GLU A 399 -1.14 13.56 -2.70
C GLU A 399 -1.94 12.25 -2.56
N LEU A 400 -1.31 11.09 -2.74
CA LEU A 400 -1.95 9.78 -2.64
C LEU A 400 -2.14 9.30 -1.19
N ASN A 401 -1.68 10.08 -0.20
CA ASN A 401 -2.03 9.87 1.21
C ASN A 401 -3.37 10.53 1.63
N LEU A 402 -3.89 11.47 0.84
CA LEU A 402 -5.13 12.17 1.16
C LEU A 402 -6.36 11.24 1.27
N PRO A 403 -6.51 10.19 0.44
CA PRO A 403 -7.60 9.21 0.60
C PRO A 403 -7.62 8.52 1.97
N LEU A 404 -6.45 8.21 2.55
CA LEU A 404 -6.37 7.66 3.92
C LEU A 404 -6.83 8.70 4.94
N ALA A 405 -6.38 9.95 4.80
CA ALA A 405 -6.79 11.02 5.71
C ALA A 405 -8.32 11.19 5.71
N ASP A 406 -8.98 11.07 4.55
CA ASP A 406 -10.43 11.15 4.44
C ASP A 406 -11.15 9.93 5.02
N LEU A 407 -10.61 8.73 4.86
CA LEU A 407 -11.11 7.53 5.55
C LEU A 407 -11.06 7.74 7.07
N VAL A 408 -9.92 8.16 7.61
CA VAL A 408 -9.71 8.35 9.06
C VAL A 408 -10.61 9.44 9.64
N LYS A 409 -10.84 10.55 8.92
CA LYS A 409 -11.82 11.58 9.35
C LYS A 409 -13.23 10.98 9.50
N GLY A 410 -13.60 10.05 8.61
CA GLY A 410 -14.88 9.33 8.67
C GLY A 410 -15.02 8.45 9.92
N LEU A 411 -13.90 7.97 10.49
CA LEU A 411 -13.90 7.12 11.68
C LEU A 411 -14.09 7.89 12.99
N VAL A 412 -13.95 9.22 13.00
CA VAL A 412 -14.00 9.99 14.25
C VAL A 412 -15.35 9.87 14.94
N LYS A 413 -16.46 10.04 14.22
CA LYS A 413 -17.82 10.01 14.81
C LYS A 413 -18.21 8.61 15.32
N PRO A 414 -18.01 7.52 14.56
CA PRO A 414 -18.15 6.17 15.09
C PRO A 414 -17.21 5.89 16.27
N GLY A 415 -15.94 6.31 16.16
CA GLY A 415 -14.94 6.08 17.19
C GLY A 415 -15.22 6.83 18.50
N GLU A 416 -15.90 7.97 18.47
CA GLU A 416 -16.42 8.66 19.67
C GLU A 416 -17.48 7.80 20.39
N ARG A 417 -18.37 7.14 19.63
CA ARG A 417 -19.36 6.21 20.21
C ARG A 417 -18.66 5.00 20.81
N THR A 418 -17.67 4.44 20.12
CA THR A 418 -16.87 3.32 20.63
C THR A 418 -16.08 3.69 21.88
N ALA A 419 -15.44 4.85 21.92
CA ALA A 419 -14.74 5.35 23.11
C ALA A 419 -15.68 5.44 24.32
N LYS A 420 -16.91 5.91 24.10
CA LYS A 420 -17.94 5.98 25.14
C LYS A 420 -18.44 4.60 25.58
N ALA A 421 -18.75 3.72 24.64
CA ALA A 421 -19.34 2.41 24.91
C ALA A 421 -18.42 1.50 25.74
N TYR A 422 -17.15 1.41 25.34
CA TYR A 422 -16.19 0.47 25.91
C TYR A 422 -15.41 1.06 27.08
N TYR A 423 -14.99 2.32 26.99
CA TYR A 423 -14.07 2.91 27.96
C TYR A 423 -14.73 3.97 28.84
N ASN A 424 -15.97 4.38 28.52
CA ASN A 424 -16.60 5.59 29.05
C ASN A 424 -15.65 6.81 28.96
N ALA A 425 -14.86 6.86 27.89
CA ALA A 425 -13.80 7.84 27.70
C ALA A 425 -14.24 8.96 26.75
N GLU A 426 -13.54 10.09 26.84
CA GLU A 426 -13.61 11.16 25.85
C GLU A 426 -12.83 10.80 24.57
N GLY A 427 -12.93 11.61 23.51
CA GLY A 427 -12.17 11.41 22.28
C GLY A 427 -12.72 10.29 21.40
N TRP A 428 -11.88 9.73 20.52
CA TRP A 428 -12.25 8.64 19.63
C TRP A 428 -11.18 7.54 19.57
N ILE A 429 -11.61 6.30 19.35
CA ILE A 429 -10.74 5.13 19.11
C ILE A 429 -11.26 4.32 17.93
N ALA A 430 -10.35 3.68 17.22
CA ALA A 430 -10.57 2.53 16.34
C ALA A 430 -9.57 1.44 16.74
N HIS A 431 -10.01 0.17 16.69
CA HIS A 431 -9.20 -0.98 17.10
C HIS A 431 -8.44 -1.59 15.90
N VAL A 432 -8.57 -2.89 15.63
CA VAL A 432 -7.72 -3.61 14.66
C VAL A 432 -8.20 -3.52 13.22
N ILE A 433 -9.49 -3.31 12.98
CA ILE A 433 -10.06 -3.39 11.62
C ILE A 433 -11.07 -2.27 11.38
N THR A 434 -11.19 -1.88 10.13
CA THR A 434 -12.27 -1.00 9.65
C THR A 434 -12.63 -1.30 8.21
N ASN A 435 -13.73 -0.71 7.75
CA ASN A 435 -14.27 -0.84 6.41
C ASN A 435 -14.75 0.54 5.91
N VAL A 436 -15.32 0.57 4.71
CA VAL A 436 -15.84 1.82 4.12
C VAL A 436 -17.08 2.38 4.84
N TRP A 437 -17.64 1.61 5.78
CA TRP A 437 -18.86 1.92 6.55
C TRP A 437 -18.58 2.45 7.96
N GLY A 438 -17.31 2.65 8.32
CA GLY A 438 -16.92 3.33 9.55
C GLY A 438 -16.94 2.48 10.82
N PHE A 439 -16.66 1.17 10.72
CA PHE A 439 -16.50 0.32 11.89
C PHE A 439 -15.27 0.71 12.72
N THR A 440 -15.45 0.84 14.04
CA THR A 440 -14.38 1.26 14.99
C THR A 440 -14.31 0.41 16.25
N GLU A 441 -15.27 -0.47 16.44
CA GLU A 441 -15.42 -1.37 17.58
C GLU A 441 -14.26 -2.36 17.72
N PRO A 442 -14.08 -2.99 18.90
CA PRO A 442 -13.18 -4.14 19.02
C PRO A 442 -13.59 -5.28 18.10
N GLY A 443 -12.63 -6.07 17.65
CA GLY A 443 -12.90 -7.32 16.93
C GLY A 443 -13.59 -8.39 17.79
N GLU A 444 -13.82 -9.57 17.23
CA GLU A 444 -14.66 -10.62 17.83
C GLU A 444 -13.95 -11.44 18.93
N SER A 445 -12.66 -11.17 19.18
CA SER A 445 -11.87 -11.87 20.20
C SER A 445 -10.97 -10.89 20.94
N ALA A 446 -10.80 -11.14 22.24
CA ALA A 446 -9.85 -10.44 23.10
C ALA A 446 -8.40 -10.53 22.58
N SER A 447 -8.02 -11.66 21.95
CA SER A 447 -6.61 -11.94 21.61
C SER A 447 -6.01 -11.01 20.56
N TRP A 448 -6.86 -10.40 19.72
CA TRP A 448 -6.46 -9.46 18.69
C TRP A 448 -7.35 -8.21 18.72
N GLY A 449 -8.67 -8.39 18.76
CA GLY A 449 -9.67 -7.33 18.57
C GLY A 449 -9.65 -6.23 19.62
N ALA A 450 -9.16 -6.49 20.83
CA ALA A 450 -9.06 -5.52 21.91
C ALA A 450 -7.78 -4.65 21.87
N ALA A 451 -7.02 -4.67 20.77
CA ALA A 451 -5.85 -3.81 20.62
C ALA A 451 -6.24 -2.33 20.50
N ASN A 452 -5.60 -1.49 21.30
CA ASN A 452 -5.89 -0.05 21.31
C ASN A 452 -5.07 0.75 20.31
N ALA A 453 -4.15 0.13 19.58
CA ALA A 453 -3.15 0.80 18.75
C ALA A 453 -3.72 1.53 17.51
N GLY A 454 -4.87 1.09 16.98
CA GLY A 454 -5.35 1.47 15.64
C GLY A 454 -5.46 2.98 15.40
N SER A 455 -6.26 3.69 16.21
CA SER A 455 -6.46 5.14 16.01
C SER A 455 -5.17 5.97 16.13
N GLY A 456 -4.32 5.64 17.11
CA GLY A 456 -3.06 6.35 17.32
C GLY A 456 -2.04 6.06 16.20
N TRP A 457 -2.00 4.84 15.68
CA TRP A 457 -1.15 4.51 14.54
C TRP A 457 -1.65 5.18 13.25
N LEU A 458 -2.96 5.22 13.00
CA LEU A 458 -3.50 6.00 11.88
C LEU A 458 -3.08 7.49 11.99
N CYS A 459 -3.10 8.05 13.19
CA CYS A 459 -2.62 9.41 13.44
C CYS A 459 -1.12 9.61 13.10
N ASN A 460 -0.28 8.56 13.18
CA ASN A 460 1.10 8.61 12.68
C ASN A 460 1.13 8.82 11.16
N ASN A 461 0.38 8.03 10.38
CA ASN A 461 0.34 8.23 8.91
C ASN A 461 -0.12 9.64 8.51
N LEU A 462 -1.12 10.19 9.23
CA LEU A 462 -1.60 11.56 9.01
C LEU A 462 -0.51 12.59 9.35
N TRP A 463 0.16 12.42 10.49
CA TRP A 463 1.28 13.29 10.87
C TRP A 463 2.44 13.23 9.87
N GLU A 464 2.77 12.04 9.37
CA GLU A 464 3.85 11.86 8.40
C GLU A 464 3.57 12.62 7.09
N HIS A 465 2.32 12.64 6.61
CA HIS A 465 1.97 13.50 5.46
C HIS A 465 2.27 14.97 5.74
N TYR A 466 1.93 15.47 6.93
CA TYR A 466 2.32 16.82 7.34
C TYR A 466 3.84 16.98 7.43
N ALA A 467 4.56 16.06 8.06
CA ALA A 467 6.00 16.14 8.23
C ALA A 467 6.75 16.19 6.90
N PHE A 468 6.25 15.52 5.86
CA PHE A 468 6.83 15.54 4.52
C PHE A 468 6.35 16.71 3.65
N SER A 469 5.11 17.18 3.78
CA SER A 469 4.56 18.28 2.98
C SER A 469 4.83 19.67 3.57
N MET A 470 4.92 19.77 4.90
CA MET A 470 4.89 21.01 5.68
C MET A 470 3.65 21.89 5.38
N ASP A 471 2.54 21.29 4.95
CA ASP A 471 1.30 22.01 4.63
C ASP A 471 0.52 22.37 5.91
N LEU A 472 0.52 23.66 6.25
CA LEU A 472 -0.21 24.19 7.41
C LEU A 472 -1.73 24.12 7.28
N LYS A 473 -2.27 24.16 6.05
CA LYS A 473 -3.71 23.99 5.82
C LYS A 473 -4.12 22.56 6.15
N TYR A 474 -3.35 21.59 5.65
CA TYR A 474 -3.54 20.19 5.98
C TYR A 474 -3.39 19.94 7.48
N LEU A 475 -2.35 20.49 8.12
CA LEU A 475 -2.15 20.35 9.57
C LEU A 475 -3.36 20.84 10.36
N LYS A 476 -3.89 22.02 10.00
CA LYS A 476 -5.09 22.58 10.64
C LYS A 476 -6.31 21.67 10.46
N GLU A 477 -6.43 21.02 9.31
CA GLU A 477 -7.54 20.11 9.00
C GLU A 477 -7.46 18.79 9.78
N ILE A 478 -6.26 18.21 9.93
CA ILE A 478 -6.09 16.95 10.68
C ILE A 478 -5.94 17.14 12.18
N TYR A 479 -5.61 18.35 12.66
CA TYR A 479 -5.39 18.60 14.09
C TYR A 479 -6.56 18.13 14.99
N PRO A 480 -7.84 18.38 14.66
CA PRO A 480 -8.96 17.86 15.46
C PRO A 480 -8.97 16.32 15.55
N VAL A 481 -8.56 15.62 14.48
CA VAL A 481 -8.46 14.15 14.45
C VAL A 481 -7.36 13.68 15.42
N LEU A 482 -6.16 14.26 15.33
CA LEU A 482 -5.03 13.95 16.22
C LEU A 482 -5.38 14.25 17.69
N LYS A 483 -5.95 15.43 17.95
CA LYS A 483 -6.39 15.87 19.27
C LYS A 483 -7.42 14.91 19.86
N GLY A 484 -8.42 14.51 19.07
CA GLY A 484 -9.47 13.60 19.51
C GLY A 484 -8.94 12.22 19.92
N SER A 485 -7.98 11.66 19.18
CA SER A 485 -7.35 10.39 19.55
C SER A 485 -6.47 10.57 20.80
N ALA A 486 -5.72 11.67 20.91
CA ALA A 486 -4.92 11.95 22.11
C ALA A 486 -5.79 12.12 23.37
N LEU A 487 -6.96 12.73 23.23
CA LEU A 487 -7.95 12.86 24.30
C LEU A 487 -8.45 11.48 24.78
N PHE A 488 -8.70 10.56 23.84
CA PHE A 488 -9.05 9.18 24.18
C PHE A 488 -7.96 8.51 25.01
N TYR A 489 -6.71 8.46 24.52
CA TYR A 489 -5.65 7.77 25.26
C TYR A 489 -5.43 8.40 26.65
N LYS A 490 -5.46 9.73 26.75
CA LYS A 490 -5.38 10.43 28.04
C LYS A 490 -6.51 10.03 29.00
N SER A 491 -7.73 9.89 28.49
CA SER A 491 -8.92 9.55 29.28
C SER A 491 -9.00 8.05 29.63
N ALA A 492 -8.50 7.17 28.75
CA ALA A 492 -8.59 5.72 28.91
C ALA A 492 -7.47 5.14 29.79
N GLN A 493 -6.35 5.86 29.93
CA GLN A 493 -5.21 5.45 30.75
C GLN A 493 -5.58 5.32 32.24
N VAL A 494 -5.01 4.31 32.89
CA VAL A 494 -5.06 4.08 34.34
C VAL A 494 -3.66 4.07 34.94
N LYS A 495 -3.54 4.46 36.20
CA LYS A 495 -2.24 4.45 36.89
C LYS A 495 -1.90 3.03 37.33
N ASP A 496 -0.73 2.55 36.93
CA ASP A 496 -0.15 1.33 37.46
C ASP A 496 0.38 1.59 38.89
N PRO A 497 -0.09 0.86 39.91
CA PRO A 497 0.39 1.05 41.29
C PRO A 497 1.85 0.64 41.48
N LYS A 498 2.43 -0.23 40.63
CA LYS A 498 3.82 -0.69 40.78
C LYS A 498 4.82 0.34 40.31
N THR A 499 4.64 0.85 39.09
CA THR A 499 5.59 1.77 38.43
C THR A 499 5.18 3.25 38.59
N GLY A 500 3.91 3.51 38.88
CA GLY A 500 3.34 4.85 38.86
C GLY A 500 3.04 5.40 37.47
N TRP A 501 3.30 4.63 36.40
CA TRP A 501 3.03 5.02 35.01
C TRP A 501 1.54 5.01 34.69
N MET A 502 1.17 5.74 33.65
CA MET A 502 -0.17 5.76 33.07
C MET A 502 -0.22 4.82 31.86
N LEU A 503 -1.04 3.77 31.96
CA LEU A 503 -1.10 2.66 31.01
C LEU A 503 -2.52 2.46 30.46
N THR A 504 -2.62 1.98 29.23
CA THR A 504 -3.89 1.48 28.67
C THR A 504 -4.27 0.14 29.30
N SER A 505 -5.56 -0.08 29.57
CA SER A 505 -6.04 -1.37 30.08
C SER A 505 -7.55 -1.53 29.90
N PRO A 506 -8.02 -2.68 29.37
CA PRO A 506 -7.22 -3.77 28.78
C PRO A 506 -6.60 -3.37 27.43
N SER A 507 -5.57 -4.09 27.00
CA SER A 507 -5.02 -4.01 25.62
C SER A 507 -4.22 -5.29 25.29
N VAL A 508 -3.78 -5.43 24.04
CA VAL A 508 -2.90 -6.51 23.56
C VAL A 508 -1.70 -5.94 22.80
N SER A 509 -0.60 -6.71 22.76
CA SER A 509 0.40 -6.52 21.70
C SER A 509 -0.09 -7.33 20.49
N PRO A 510 -0.56 -6.70 19.40
CA PRO A 510 -1.12 -7.45 18.26
C PRO A 510 -0.07 -8.41 17.69
N GLU A 511 -0.34 -9.69 17.46
CA GLU A 511 -1.41 -10.53 18.02
C GLU A 511 -0.79 -11.63 18.90
N ASN A 512 0.16 -11.22 19.74
CA ASN A 512 1.03 -12.14 20.45
C ASN A 512 0.43 -12.57 21.80
N THR A 513 0.88 -13.74 22.27
CA THR A 513 0.40 -14.39 23.48
C THR A 513 1.58 -14.73 24.38
N PHE A 514 1.34 -14.73 25.70
CA PHE A 514 2.36 -15.02 26.69
C PHE A 514 1.88 -16.04 27.73
N TYR A 515 2.84 -16.70 28.39
CA TYR A 515 2.60 -17.62 29.49
C TYR A 515 2.44 -16.87 30.82
N LEU A 516 1.44 -17.28 31.60
CA LEU A 516 1.22 -16.86 32.97
C LEU A 516 1.92 -17.82 33.96
N PRO A 517 2.21 -17.38 35.20
CA PRO A 517 2.78 -18.23 36.24
C PRO A 517 1.96 -19.48 36.56
N ASN A 518 0.64 -19.44 36.32
CA ASN A 518 -0.27 -20.57 36.52
C ASN A 518 -0.21 -21.62 35.38
N GLY A 519 0.67 -21.45 34.39
CA GLY A 519 0.84 -22.36 33.25
C GLY A 519 -0.15 -22.13 32.10
N LYS A 520 -1.14 -21.25 32.24
CA LYS A 520 -2.06 -20.86 31.16
C LYS A 520 -1.44 -19.76 30.31
N THR A 521 -2.15 -19.38 29.25
CA THR A 521 -1.77 -18.29 28.35
C THR A 521 -2.80 -17.17 28.37
N ALA A 522 -2.33 -15.96 28.05
CA ALA A 522 -3.18 -14.79 27.83
C ALA A 522 -2.54 -13.86 26.79
N SER A 523 -3.37 -13.02 26.17
CA SER A 523 -2.95 -11.93 25.27
C SER A 523 -3.27 -10.56 25.90
N ILE A 524 -4.35 -10.48 26.68
CA ILE A 524 -4.76 -9.26 27.38
C ILE A 524 -3.75 -8.90 28.47
N SER A 525 -3.32 -7.66 28.46
CA SER A 525 -2.36 -7.08 29.41
C SER A 525 -2.70 -5.62 29.73
N MET A 526 -1.87 -5.00 30.56
CA MET A 526 -1.90 -3.57 30.83
C MET A 526 -0.66 -2.92 30.20
N GLY A 527 -0.88 -1.92 29.36
CA GLY A 527 0.17 -1.09 28.74
C GLY A 527 1.20 -1.85 27.92
N PRO A 528 0.84 -2.71 26.94
CA PRO A 528 1.82 -3.34 26.06
C PRO A 528 2.72 -2.26 25.40
N THR A 529 3.97 -2.61 25.09
CA THR A 529 4.98 -1.61 24.68
C THR A 529 4.56 -0.78 23.47
N ILE A 530 3.83 -1.38 22.52
CA ILE A 530 3.28 -0.67 21.34
C ILE A 530 2.36 0.50 21.75
N ASP A 531 1.46 0.29 22.71
CA ASP A 531 0.54 1.34 23.18
C ASP A 531 1.32 2.52 23.77
N ASN A 532 2.36 2.23 24.55
CA ASN A 532 3.19 3.25 25.19
C ASN A 532 3.94 4.08 24.15
N GLN A 533 4.46 3.42 23.12
CA GLN A 533 5.15 4.09 22.02
C GLN A 533 4.19 4.96 21.19
N ILE A 534 3.01 4.44 20.84
CA ILE A 534 1.97 5.19 20.12
C ILE A 534 1.52 6.41 20.90
N ILE A 535 1.22 6.27 22.19
CA ILE A 535 0.77 7.39 23.03
C ILE A 535 1.86 8.46 23.13
N ARG A 536 3.12 8.03 23.33
CA ARG A 536 4.25 8.95 23.38
C ARG A 536 4.41 9.73 22.09
N GLU A 537 4.32 9.08 20.94
CA GLU A 537 4.43 9.76 19.66
C GLU A 537 3.24 10.69 19.41
N LEU A 538 2.02 10.20 19.58
CA LEU A 538 0.79 10.95 19.36
C LEU A 538 0.75 12.23 20.21
N PHE A 539 1.07 12.14 21.49
CA PHE A 539 1.09 13.31 22.37
C PHE A 539 2.14 14.34 21.92
N ASN A 540 3.34 13.90 21.54
CA ASN A 540 4.36 14.80 21.00
C ASN A 540 3.92 15.46 19.68
N ASN A 541 3.25 14.72 18.80
CA ASN A 541 2.72 15.25 17.54
C ASN A 541 1.63 16.29 17.80
N VAL A 542 0.70 16.04 18.74
CA VAL A 542 -0.33 17.01 19.12
C VAL A 542 0.26 18.26 19.78
N ILE A 543 1.24 18.11 20.67
CA ILE A 543 1.97 19.23 21.30
C ILE A 543 2.64 20.08 20.21
N THR A 544 3.32 19.43 19.27
CA THR A 544 4.01 20.10 18.15
C THR A 544 3.02 20.82 17.25
N ALA A 545 1.94 20.14 16.83
CA ALA A 545 0.89 20.70 15.98
C ALA A 545 0.22 21.92 16.64
N SER A 546 -0.15 21.79 17.91
CA SER A 546 -0.74 22.86 18.72
C SER A 546 0.19 24.07 18.81
N THR A 547 1.49 23.85 18.98
CA THR A 547 2.50 24.92 19.03
C THR A 547 2.62 25.64 17.69
N ILE A 548 2.72 24.88 16.59
CA ILE A 548 2.84 25.43 15.23
C ILE A 548 1.60 26.23 14.83
N LEU A 549 0.40 25.75 15.19
CA LEU A 549 -0.86 26.41 14.89
C LEU A 549 -1.22 27.53 15.86
N GLY A 550 -0.56 27.63 17.02
CA GLY A 550 -0.86 28.63 18.04
C GLY A 550 -2.20 28.43 18.76
N ILE A 551 -2.66 27.19 18.92
CA ILE A 551 -3.97 26.83 19.50
C ILE A 551 -3.84 25.88 20.70
N ASP A 552 -4.87 25.75 21.54
CA ASP A 552 -4.98 24.74 22.60
C ASP A 552 -3.81 24.67 23.59
N ALA A 553 -3.35 25.84 24.06
CA ALA A 553 -2.19 25.95 24.97
C ALA A 553 -2.36 25.15 26.30
N ASP A 554 -3.57 25.15 26.88
CA ASP A 554 -3.83 24.41 28.13
C ASP A 554 -3.79 22.90 27.93
N PHE A 555 -4.40 22.41 26.84
CA PHE A 555 -4.37 20.99 26.50
C PHE A 555 -2.95 20.54 26.17
N ARG A 556 -2.18 21.35 25.44
CA ARG A 556 -0.74 21.12 25.21
C ARG A 556 0.01 20.94 26.52
N LYS A 557 -0.17 21.85 27.48
CA LYS A 557 0.47 21.76 28.81
C LYS A 557 0.01 20.52 29.60
N GLU A 558 -1.24 20.11 29.45
CA GLU A 558 -1.74 18.87 30.06
C GLU A 558 -1.01 17.64 29.47
N LEU A 559 -0.87 17.55 28.15
CA LEU A 559 -0.16 16.46 27.49
C LEU A 559 1.33 16.44 27.83
N GLU A 560 2.00 17.60 27.92
CA GLU A 560 3.39 17.72 28.37
C GLU A 560 3.59 17.14 29.77
N ASN A 561 2.64 17.38 30.68
CA ASN A 561 2.69 16.79 32.02
C ASN A 561 2.35 15.30 32.00
N ARG A 562 1.38 14.87 31.19
CA ARG A 562 1.02 13.46 31.04
C ARG A 562 2.18 12.63 30.50
N LEU A 563 2.96 13.15 29.53
CA LEU A 563 4.11 12.46 28.92
C LEU A 563 5.18 12.04 29.93
N LYS A 564 5.31 12.75 31.06
CA LYS A 564 6.22 12.40 32.16
C LYS A 564 5.81 11.12 32.89
N LEU A 565 4.54 10.71 32.76
CA LEU A 565 3.95 9.53 33.37
C LEU A 565 3.74 8.38 32.37
N VAL A 566 3.92 8.61 31.07
CA VAL A 566 3.89 7.55 30.05
C VAL A 566 5.19 6.74 30.16
N PRO A 567 5.17 5.40 30.03
CA PRO A 567 6.39 4.58 30.04
C PRO A 567 7.44 5.02 29.01
N PRO A 568 8.73 4.73 29.21
CA PRO A 568 9.75 5.00 28.20
C PRO A 568 9.44 4.27 26.88
N ALA A 569 10.13 4.65 25.80
CA ALA A 569 9.93 4.05 24.48
C ALA A 569 10.22 2.53 24.45
N GLY A 570 10.96 2.01 25.41
CA GLY A 570 11.14 0.57 25.63
C GLY A 570 11.79 0.31 26.98
N VAL A 571 11.54 -0.87 27.53
CA VAL A 571 12.25 -1.40 28.69
C VAL A 571 13.12 -2.56 28.20
N ILE A 572 14.39 -2.57 28.61
CA ILE A 572 15.32 -3.63 28.23
C ILE A 572 15.17 -4.78 29.23
N SER A 573 14.81 -5.97 28.73
CA SER A 573 14.68 -7.20 29.52
C SER A 573 16.04 -7.71 29.99
N LYS A 574 16.03 -8.69 30.90
CA LYS A 574 17.26 -9.31 31.42
C LYS A 574 18.11 -10.02 30.33
N ASP A 575 17.47 -10.52 29.28
CA ASP A 575 18.15 -11.12 28.13
C ASP A 575 18.62 -10.07 27.08
N GLY A 576 18.36 -8.78 27.36
CA GLY A 576 18.82 -7.65 26.56
C GLY A 576 17.94 -7.29 25.38
N ARG A 577 16.77 -7.90 25.22
CA ARG A 577 15.75 -7.53 24.22
C ARG A 577 14.91 -6.34 24.71
N ILE A 578 14.08 -5.78 23.82
CA ILE A 578 13.01 -4.88 24.25
C ILE A 578 11.85 -5.74 24.74
N GLN A 579 11.33 -5.44 25.92
CA GLN A 579 10.14 -6.10 26.45
C GLN A 579 8.91 -5.78 25.60
N GLU A 580 8.14 -6.82 25.26
CA GLU A 580 6.88 -6.66 24.53
C GLU A 580 5.73 -6.17 25.42
N TRP A 581 5.77 -6.54 26.70
CA TRP A 581 4.84 -6.12 27.75
C TRP A 581 5.60 -5.47 28.90
N ILE A 582 4.92 -4.69 29.76
CA ILE A 582 5.55 -4.10 30.95
C ILE A 582 6.10 -5.16 31.90
N GLU A 583 5.40 -6.27 32.02
CA GLU A 583 5.89 -7.45 32.72
C GLU A 583 6.76 -8.29 31.75
N ASP A 584 7.84 -8.86 32.27
CA ASP A 584 8.80 -9.67 31.50
C ASP A 584 8.26 -11.09 31.23
N TYR A 585 7.09 -11.17 30.58
CA TYR A 585 6.43 -12.44 30.32
C TYR A 585 7.21 -13.30 29.31
N LYS A 586 7.12 -14.61 29.48
CA LYS A 586 7.61 -15.57 28.48
C LYS A 586 6.62 -15.66 27.32
N GLU A 587 7.09 -15.37 26.13
CA GLU A 587 6.32 -15.48 24.89
C GLU A 587 5.99 -16.94 24.55
N THR A 588 4.81 -17.16 23.96
CA THR A 588 4.44 -18.48 23.43
C THR A 588 5.07 -18.75 22.06
N ASP A 589 5.35 -17.69 21.30
CA ASP A 589 5.94 -17.74 19.97
C ASP A 589 7.05 -16.67 19.83
N PRO A 590 8.32 -17.01 20.10
CA PRO A 590 9.44 -16.07 19.98
C PRO A 590 9.69 -15.58 18.54
N GLN A 591 9.19 -16.29 17.53
CA GLN A 591 9.33 -15.93 16.11
C GLN A 591 8.01 -15.38 15.52
N HIS A 592 7.13 -14.89 16.40
CA HIS A 592 5.84 -14.36 16.01
C HIS A 592 5.95 -13.32 14.89
N ARG A 593 4.98 -13.38 13.98
CA ARG A 593 4.93 -12.56 12.76
C ARG A 593 4.83 -11.07 13.03
N HIS A 594 4.18 -10.66 14.13
CA HIS A 594 4.16 -9.28 14.58
C HIS A 594 5.38 -8.97 15.46
N ILE A 595 5.91 -7.76 15.29
CA ILE A 595 6.98 -7.19 16.12
C ILE A 595 6.52 -5.83 16.65
N SER A 596 5.30 -5.80 17.17
CA SER A 596 4.54 -4.60 17.54
C SER A 596 5.27 -3.69 18.52
N HIS A 597 6.02 -4.26 19.46
CA HIS A 597 6.84 -3.52 20.43
C HIS A 597 8.07 -2.82 19.84
N LEU A 598 8.32 -2.95 18.53
CA LEU A 598 9.30 -2.16 17.77
C LEU A 598 8.68 -1.03 16.94
N TYR A 599 7.39 -0.70 17.13
CA TYR A 599 6.77 0.48 16.53
C TYR A 599 7.63 1.76 16.71
N GLY A 600 8.25 1.90 17.88
CA GLY A 600 9.17 2.98 18.23
C GLY A 600 10.41 3.10 17.34
N LEU A 601 10.85 2.00 16.71
CA LEU A 601 11.96 1.96 15.75
C LEU A 601 11.48 2.32 14.33
N TYR A 602 10.31 1.80 13.94
CA TYR A 602 9.61 2.12 12.71
C TYR A 602 8.11 1.80 12.86
N PRO A 603 7.18 2.63 12.40
CA PRO A 603 7.39 3.86 11.62
C PRO A 603 7.79 5.08 12.45
N ALA A 604 7.61 5.04 13.77
CA ALA A 604 7.97 6.14 14.65
C ALA A 604 9.48 6.38 14.70
N ALA A 605 9.89 7.38 15.46
CA ALA A 605 11.29 7.79 15.62
C ALA A 605 11.70 7.86 17.10
N LEU A 606 11.17 6.95 17.93
CA LEU A 606 11.45 6.91 19.36
C LEU A 606 12.69 6.09 19.70
N ILE A 607 13.09 5.17 18.81
CA ILE A 607 14.28 4.33 18.93
C ILE A 607 15.16 4.58 17.71
N THR A 608 16.31 5.21 17.89
CA THR A 608 17.29 5.46 16.83
C THR A 608 18.71 5.11 17.26
N PRO A 609 19.61 4.71 16.34
CA PRO A 609 21.01 4.46 16.65
C PRO A 609 21.74 5.69 17.23
N THR A 610 21.32 6.91 16.87
CA THR A 610 21.99 8.15 17.28
C THR A 610 21.54 8.62 18.67
N HIS A 611 20.23 8.64 18.93
CA HIS A 611 19.69 9.25 20.15
C HIS A 611 19.38 8.24 21.26
N THR A 612 19.12 6.98 20.92
CA THR A 612 18.80 5.92 21.90
C THR A 612 19.58 4.63 21.60
N PRO A 613 20.93 4.66 21.58
CA PRO A 613 21.75 3.54 21.13
C PRO A 613 21.52 2.25 21.93
N ALA A 614 21.25 2.34 23.24
CA ALA A 614 20.95 1.17 24.06
C ALA A 614 19.65 0.46 23.63
N LEU A 615 18.59 1.23 23.33
CA LEU A 615 17.34 0.67 22.80
C LEU A 615 17.52 0.15 21.37
N ALA A 616 18.33 0.81 20.54
CA ALA A 616 18.63 0.31 19.20
C ALA A 616 19.35 -1.06 19.24
N GLN A 617 20.29 -1.25 20.17
CA GLN A 617 20.93 -2.56 20.38
C GLN A 617 19.96 -3.60 20.94
N ALA A 618 19.06 -3.22 21.83
CA ALA A 618 18.01 -4.12 22.32
C ALA A 618 17.03 -4.52 21.21
N ALA A 619 16.65 -3.59 20.32
CA ALA A 619 15.83 -3.86 19.15
C ALA A 619 16.52 -4.81 18.17
N ARG A 620 17.84 -4.67 17.97
CA ARG A 620 18.65 -5.63 17.20
C ARG A 620 18.52 -7.05 17.75
N LYS A 621 18.71 -7.22 19.07
CA LYS A 621 18.55 -8.53 19.73
C LYS A 621 17.12 -9.08 19.62
N THR A 622 16.11 -8.22 19.73
CA THR A 622 14.71 -8.60 19.49
C THR A 622 14.53 -9.17 18.09
N LEU A 623 15.06 -8.51 17.05
CA LEU A 623 14.94 -8.96 15.67
C LEU A 623 15.70 -10.26 15.40
N GLU A 624 16.86 -10.44 16.03
CA GLU A 624 17.63 -11.70 15.95
C GLU A 624 16.81 -12.89 16.47
N VAL A 625 16.07 -12.71 17.57
CA VAL A 625 15.18 -13.76 18.12
C VAL A 625 13.93 -13.95 17.27
N ARG A 626 13.32 -12.87 16.76
CA ARG A 626 12.16 -12.92 15.86
C ARG A 626 12.46 -13.61 14.52
N GLY A 627 13.74 -13.70 14.14
CA GLY A 627 14.19 -14.31 12.90
C GLY A 627 13.81 -13.51 11.66
N ASP A 628 14.07 -14.07 10.47
CA ASP A 628 13.93 -13.35 9.19
C ASP A 628 12.73 -13.80 8.34
N ASP A 629 11.98 -14.81 8.77
CA ASP A 629 10.86 -15.36 8.00
C ASP A 629 9.51 -14.83 8.52
N GLY A 630 8.43 -15.12 7.78
CA GLY A 630 7.06 -14.75 8.08
C GLY A 630 6.25 -14.59 6.80
N PRO A 631 4.98 -14.16 6.89
CA PRO A 631 4.25 -13.63 5.74
C PRO A 631 5.01 -12.46 5.09
N SER A 632 4.73 -12.15 3.81
CA SER A 632 5.48 -11.12 3.08
C SER A 632 5.52 -9.75 3.76
N TRP A 633 4.42 -9.29 4.36
CA TRP A 633 4.38 -8.05 5.14
C TRP A 633 5.32 -8.09 6.35
N THR A 634 5.46 -9.23 7.02
CA THR A 634 6.41 -9.40 8.14
C THR A 634 7.85 -9.28 7.66
N ILE A 635 8.19 -9.92 6.54
CA ILE A 635 9.52 -9.84 5.94
C ILE A 635 9.83 -8.40 5.54
N ALA A 636 8.87 -7.70 4.92
CA ALA A 636 8.99 -6.28 4.58
C ALA A 636 9.16 -5.39 5.82
N TYR A 637 8.43 -5.68 6.91
CA TYR A 637 8.54 -4.92 8.15
C TYR A 637 9.92 -5.13 8.81
N LYS A 638 10.41 -6.37 8.83
CA LYS A 638 11.76 -6.70 9.31
C LYS A 638 12.83 -6.00 8.47
N LEU A 639 12.68 -5.94 7.14
CA LEU A 639 13.58 -5.21 6.25
C LEU A 639 13.70 -3.74 6.72
N LEU A 640 12.56 -3.08 6.93
CA LEU A 640 12.50 -1.69 7.41
C LEU A 640 13.20 -1.49 8.75
N PHE A 641 13.00 -2.41 9.70
CA PHE A 641 13.68 -2.34 10.99
C PHE A 641 15.21 -2.46 10.84
N TRP A 642 15.69 -3.39 10.03
CA TRP A 642 17.13 -3.53 9.76
C TRP A 642 17.71 -2.32 9.01
N ALA A 643 16.94 -1.70 8.11
CA ALA A 643 17.31 -0.44 7.48
C ALA A 643 17.45 0.70 8.51
N ARG A 644 16.49 0.84 9.44
CA ARG A 644 16.56 1.82 10.56
C ARG A 644 17.72 1.56 11.52
N LEU A 645 18.12 0.30 11.69
CA LEU A 645 19.31 -0.09 12.46
C LEU A 645 20.62 0.03 11.67
N GLN A 646 20.58 0.59 10.46
CA GLN A 646 21.73 0.84 9.58
C GLN A 646 22.49 -0.44 9.18
N ASP A 647 21.77 -1.58 9.10
CA ASP A 647 22.30 -2.86 8.65
C ASP A 647 21.82 -3.18 7.22
N GLY A 648 22.51 -2.59 6.25
CA GLY A 648 22.13 -2.70 4.83
C GLY A 648 22.16 -4.14 4.31
N ASN A 649 23.12 -4.94 4.76
CA ASN A 649 23.25 -6.33 4.33
C ASN A 649 22.11 -7.20 4.86
N ARG A 650 21.71 -7.02 6.13
CA ARG A 650 20.56 -7.76 6.67
C ARG A 650 19.25 -7.32 6.05
N ALA A 651 19.08 -6.01 5.79
CA ALA A 651 17.94 -5.50 5.04
C ALA A 651 17.88 -6.10 3.62
N PHE A 652 18.99 -6.14 2.89
CA PHE A 652 19.05 -6.75 1.55
C PHE A 652 18.77 -8.25 1.56
N LYS A 653 19.21 -8.98 2.59
CA LYS A 653 18.85 -10.39 2.78
C LYS A 653 17.33 -10.59 2.87
N LEU A 654 16.64 -9.74 3.63
CA LEU A 654 15.18 -9.80 3.77
C LEU A 654 14.45 -9.39 2.48
N PHE A 655 14.99 -8.41 1.74
CA PHE A 655 14.48 -8.10 0.40
C PHE A 655 14.57 -9.33 -0.52
N LYS A 656 15.70 -10.06 -0.48
CA LYS A 656 15.86 -11.30 -1.22
C LYS A 656 14.88 -12.38 -0.77
N GLU A 657 14.66 -12.55 0.54
CA GLU A 657 13.68 -13.51 1.07
C GLU A 657 12.25 -13.16 0.64
N LEU A 658 11.88 -11.89 0.66
CA LEU A 658 10.57 -11.43 0.18
C LEU A 658 10.36 -11.75 -1.31
N LEU A 659 11.43 -11.68 -2.11
CA LEU A 659 11.38 -12.02 -3.54
C LEU A 659 11.42 -13.52 -3.85
N LYS A 660 11.25 -14.38 -2.84
CA LYS A 660 11.10 -15.82 -3.06
C LYS A 660 9.89 -16.13 -3.94
N PRO A 661 10.06 -16.78 -5.11
CA PRO A 661 8.93 -17.16 -5.94
C PRO A 661 8.00 -18.14 -5.22
N THR A 662 6.69 -17.93 -5.32
CA THR A 662 5.67 -18.84 -4.80
C THR A 662 4.43 -18.89 -5.69
N LEU A 663 3.70 -20.00 -5.61
CA LEU A 663 2.38 -20.19 -6.23
C LEU A 663 1.32 -20.60 -5.19
N ARG A 664 1.64 -20.52 -3.89
CA ARG A 664 0.72 -20.84 -2.80
C ARG A 664 -0.45 -19.86 -2.79
N LEU A 665 -1.67 -20.37 -2.67
CA LEU A 665 -2.91 -19.58 -2.64
C LEU A 665 -3.69 -19.76 -1.32
N ASP A 666 -3.21 -20.64 -0.45
CA ASP A 666 -3.80 -20.91 0.85
C ASP A 666 -3.47 -19.79 1.85
N ILE A 667 -4.38 -19.51 2.78
CA ILE A 667 -4.16 -18.54 3.85
C ILE A 667 -3.05 -19.03 4.79
N ASN A 668 -2.03 -18.20 4.97
CA ASN A 668 -0.88 -18.49 5.82
C ASN A 668 -0.61 -17.37 6.84
N TYR A 669 -0.61 -17.74 8.12
CA TYR A 669 -0.25 -16.83 9.21
C TYR A 669 1.21 -17.02 9.70
N GLY A 670 1.96 -17.97 9.13
CA GLY A 670 3.32 -18.29 9.54
C GLY A 670 4.39 -17.99 8.47
N ALA A 671 5.54 -18.63 8.62
CA ALA A 671 6.67 -18.56 7.69
C ALA A 671 6.31 -18.93 6.24
N GLY A 672 7.12 -18.47 5.28
CA GLY A 672 6.98 -18.81 3.86
C GLY A 672 6.26 -17.76 3.02
N GLY A 673 6.44 -16.48 3.33
CA GLY A 673 6.11 -15.40 2.43
C GLY A 673 6.95 -15.41 1.15
N GLY A 674 6.55 -14.60 0.16
CA GLY A 674 7.23 -14.50 -1.12
C GLY A 674 6.56 -13.52 -2.07
N VAL A 675 6.77 -13.71 -3.37
CA VAL A 675 6.05 -13.02 -4.45
C VAL A 675 5.59 -14.01 -5.53
N TYR A 676 4.49 -13.67 -6.18
CA TYR A 676 3.99 -14.37 -7.35
C TYR A 676 4.76 -14.02 -8.63
N PRO A 677 4.54 -14.75 -9.75
CA PRO A 677 5.18 -14.44 -11.02
C PRO A 677 4.96 -13.00 -11.51
N ASN A 678 3.82 -12.38 -11.18
CA ASN A 678 3.53 -10.97 -11.47
C ASN A 678 4.14 -9.97 -10.47
N MET A 679 5.04 -10.42 -9.60
CA MET A 679 5.72 -9.66 -8.53
C MET A 679 4.80 -9.10 -7.43
N LEU A 680 3.50 -9.45 -7.42
CA LEU A 680 2.66 -9.16 -6.26
C LEU A 680 3.09 -10.01 -5.06
N SER A 681 3.09 -9.42 -3.86
CA SER A 681 3.51 -10.10 -2.64
C SER A 681 2.51 -11.15 -2.18
N ALA A 682 3.06 -12.21 -1.60
CA ALA A 682 2.36 -13.34 -1.06
C ALA A 682 2.73 -13.49 0.42
N GLY A 683 1.90 -12.99 1.32
CA GLY A 683 1.79 -13.61 2.64
C GLY A 683 0.61 -14.56 2.53
N PRO A 684 0.76 -15.68 1.79
CA PRO A 684 -0.24 -16.19 0.87
C PRO A 684 -1.64 -16.22 1.51
N PRO A 685 -2.69 -15.82 0.76
CA PRO A 685 -2.69 -15.43 -0.65
C PRO A 685 -2.12 -14.02 -0.93
N PHE A 686 -2.44 -13.43 -2.08
CA PHE A 686 -2.06 -12.06 -2.44
C PHE A 686 -2.51 -11.05 -1.39
N GLN A 687 -1.53 -10.32 -0.85
CA GLN A 687 -1.66 -9.17 0.02
C GLN A 687 -0.66 -8.11 -0.45
N ILE A 688 -1.11 -6.88 -0.65
CA ILE A 688 -0.30 -5.82 -1.30
C ILE A 688 0.67 -5.12 -0.34
N ASP A 689 0.40 -5.22 0.96
CA ASP A 689 1.19 -4.63 2.04
C ASP A 689 2.69 -4.96 1.90
N GLY A 690 3.05 -6.22 1.62
CA GLY A 690 4.42 -6.64 1.36
C GLY A 690 5.12 -5.88 0.23
N ASN A 691 4.41 -5.58 -0.87
CA ASN A 691 4.94 -4.76 -1.97
C ASN A 691 5.27 -3.34 -1.50
N PHE A 692 4.34 -2.71 -0.78
CA PHE A 692 4.49 -1.33 -0.32
C PHE A 692 5.52 -1.21 0.80
N GLY A 693 5.51 -2.13 1.76
CA GLY A 693 6.48 -2.20 2.85
C GLY A 693 7.89 -2.41 2.34
N ALA A 694 8.10 -3.31 1.37
CA ALA A 694 9.42 -3.50 0.78
C ALA A 694 9.88 -2.30 -0.06
N ALA A 695 8.98 -1.63 -0.78
CA ALA A 695 9.31 -0.37 -1.46
C ALA A 695 9.74 0.72 -0.46
N ALA A 696 9.04 0.85 0.67
CA ALA A 696 9.45 1.74 1.76
C ALA A 696 10.81 1.33 2.35
N GLY A 697 11.03 0.03 2.51
CA GLY A 697 12.27 -0.57 2.96
C GLY A 697 13.48 -0.21 2.10
N LEU A 698 13.34 -0.38 0.79
CA LEU A 698 14.36 0.01 -0.18
C LEU A 698 14.63 1.52 -0.12
N ALA A 699 13.60 2.34 0.10
CA ALA A 699 13.76 3.78 0.30
C ALA A 699 14.54 4.09 1.58
N GLU A 700 14.17 3.49 2.71
CA GLU A 700 14.81 3.69 4.03
C GLU A 700 16.26 3.18 4.08
N MET A 701 16.64 2.24 3.21
CA MET A 701 18.05 1.86 3.01
C MET A 701 18.86 2.98 2.34
N LEU A 702 18.22 3.79 1.50
CA LEU A 702 18.84 4.83 0.68
C LEU A 702 18.74 6.23 1.31
N ILE A 703 17.68 6.53 2.06
CA ILE A 703 17.47 7.82 2.71
C ILE A 703 16.70 7.67 4.02
N GLN A 704 17.15 8.36 5.06
CA GLN A 704 16.42 8.51 6.32
C GLN A 704 16.28 9.99 6.66
N SER A 705 15.16 10.41 7.27
CA SER A 705 14.94 11.81 7.63
C SER A 705 14.16 12.00 8.94
N HIS A 706 14.15 10.97 9.79
CA HIS A 706 13.36 10.92 11.02
C HIS A 706 14.15 11.37 12.27
N ASP A 707 15.48 11.34 12.22
CA ASP A 707 16.37 11.50 13.38
C ASP A 707 16.93 12.93 13.53
N GLY A 708 16.18 13.93 13.03
CA GLY A 708 16.56 15.35 13.09
C GLY A 708 17.54 15.83 11.99
N PHE A 709 17.91 14.96 11.06
CA PHE A 709 18.74 15.25 9.89
C PHE A 709 18.37 14.32 8.72
N ILE A 710 18.76 14.68 7.50
CA ILE A 710 18.68 13.81 6.32
C ILE A 710 19.94 12.93 6.27
N ASP A 711 19.81 11.62 6.45
CA ASP A 711 20.91 10.66 6.30
C ASP A 711 20.89 10.07 4.88
N LEU A 712 21.99 10.21 4.15
CA LEU A 712 22.14 9.68 2.79
C LEU A 712 22.83 8.31 2.85
N ILE A 713 22.26 7.33 2.14
CA ILE A 713 22.68 5.92 2.08
C ILE A 713 22.93 5.28 3.48
N PRO A 714 22.01 5.45 4.46
CA PRO A 714 22.23 5.04 5.85
C PRO A 714 22.39 3.52 6.02
N ALA A 715 21.82 2.70 5.13
CA ALA A 715 21.90 1.24 5.19
C ALA A 715 22.21 0.65 3.80
N LEU A 716 23.29 1.08 3.17
CA LEU A 716 23.71 0.59 1.86
C LEU A 716 24.27 -0.85 1.94
N PRO A 717 23.69 -1.83 1.22
CA PRO A 717 24.23 -3.18 1.17
C PRO A 717 25.47 -3.24 0.30
N ASP A 718 26.31 -4.26 0.51
CA ASP A 718 27.48 -4.54 -0.32
C ASP A 718 27.12 -4.67 -1.80
N ALA A 719 25.94 -5.25 -2.09
CA ALA A 719 25.43 -5.44 -3.44
C ALA A 719 25.26 -4.13 -4.24
N TRP A 720 25.13 -2.97 -3.57
CA TRP A 720 24.90 -1.68 -4.23
C TRP A 720 26.08 -0.70 -4.08
N LYS A 721 27.20 -1.13 -3.48
CA LYS A 721 28.35 -0.25 -3.24
C LYS A 721 28.96 0.26 -4.54
N ALA A 722 29.03 -0.58 -5.57
CA ALA A 722 29.73 -0.23 -6.82
C ALA A 722 29.20 1.06 -7.45
N TYR A 723 27.88 1.25 -7.46
CA TYR A 723 27.25 2.39 -8.12
C TYR A 723 25.79 2.56 -7.68
N GLY A 724 25.34 3.81 -7.62
CA GLY A 724 23.93 4.11 -7.77
C GLY A 724 23.64 5.59 -7.96
N ASN A 725 22.47 5.87 -8.50
CA ASN A 725 21.99 7.21 -8.82
C ASN A 725 20.48 7.25 -8.58
N VAL A 726 20.06 8.16 -7.70
CA VAL A 726 18.65 8.36 -7.36
C VAL A 726 18.32 9.84 -7.48
N LYS A 727 17.17 10.14 -8.06
CA LYS A 727 16.65 11.49 -8.18
C LYS A 727 15.21 11.53 -7.71
N GLY A 728 14.85 12.59 -6.99
CA GLY A 728 13.47 12.91 -6.65
C GLY A 728 12.91 12.24 -5.40
N LEU A 729 13.75 11.64 -4.54
CA LEU A 729 13.31 11.16 -3.21
C LEU A 729 12.83 12.34 -2.37
N LYS A 730 11.90 12.11 -1.45
CA LYS A 730 11.48 13.12 -0.46
C LYS A 730 12.08 12.85 0.91
N ALA A 731 12.30 13.92 1.65
CA ALA A 731 12.65 13.89 3.07
C ALA A 731 11.71 14.80 3.86
N ARG A 732 11.51 14.47 5.15
CA ARG A 732 10.74 15.29 6.10
C ARG A 732 11.27 16.74 6.10
N GLY A 733 10.37 17.70 6.27
CA GLY A 733 10.63 19.11 6.05
C GLY A 733 10.40 19.56 4.61
N ASN A 734 9.73 18.77 3.76
CA ASN A 734 9.47 19.08 2.35
C ASN A 734 10.74 19.37 1.54
N PHE A 735 11.71 18.46 1.65
CA PHE A 735 12.89 18.46 0.80
C PHE A 735 12.76 17.42 -0.33
N THR A 736 13.39 17.71 -1.45
CA THR A 736 13.63 16.77 -2.55
C THR A 736 15.12 16.48 -2.62
N VAL A 737 15.48 15.21 -2.71
CA VAL A 737 16.85 14.72 -2.62
C VAL A 737 17.23 13.97 -3.90
N ASP A 738 18.29 14.45 -4.54
CA ASP A 738 19.01 13.74 -5.58
C ASP A 738 20.38 13.35 -5.02
N MET A 739 20.86 12.15 -5.35
CA MET A 739 22.17 11.69 -4.92
C MET A 739 22.74 10.65 -5.88
N ASN A 740 24.05 10.59 -5.95
CA ASN A 740 24.79 9.52 -6.59
C ASN A 740 25.96 9.07 -5.70
N TRP A 741 26.28 7.79 -5.80
CA TRP A 741 27.39 7.20 -5.07
C TRP A 741 28.19 6.26 -5.97
N LYS A 742 29.44 6.07 -5.54
CA LYS A 742 30.37 5.10 -6.11
C LYS A 742 31.23 4.55 -5.00
N ASP A 743 31.54 3.26 -5.06
CA ASP A 743 32.35 2.55 -4.06
C ASP A 743 31.86 2.77 -2.62
N GLY A 744 30.53 2.80 -2.45
CA GLY A 744 29.84 2.99 -1.18
C GLY A 744 29.90 4.40 -0.60
N LYS A 745 30.32 5.41 -1.37
CA LYS A 745 30.43 6.81 -0.92
C LYS A 745 29.62 7.75 -1.81
N ILE A 746 28.89 8.67 -1.19
CA ILE A 746 28.22 9.77 -1.90
C ILE A 746 29.29 10.62 -2.60
N ILE A 747 29.15 10.78 -3.92
CA ILE A 747 30.06 11.60 -4.75
C ILE A 747 29.43 12.95 -5.12
N SER A 748 28.10 13.03 -5.20
CA SER A 748 27.35 14.28 -5.29
C SER A 748 25.94 14.11 -4.76
N TYR A 749 25.35 15.22 -4.31
CA TYR A 749 23.96 15.25 -3.88
C TYR A 749 23.39 16.65 -4.08
N ARG A 750 22.07 16.74 -4.19
CA ARG A 750 21.32 18.00 -4.23
C ARG A 750 20.13 17.88 -3.29
N ILE A 751 20.06 18.77 -2.32
CA ILE A 751 18.87 18.96 -1.48
C ILE A 751 18.16 20.22 -1.96
N SER A 752 16.88 20.08 -2.29
CA SER A 752 16.07 21.17 -2.83
C SER A 752 14.77 21.33 -2.04
N SER A 753 14.23 22.54 -1.99
CA SER A 753 12.93 22.84 -1.38
C SER A 753 12.27 24.02 -2.10
N THR A 754 10.98 24.24 -1.86
CA THR A 754 10.22 25.35 -2.47
C THR A 754 10.78 26.74 -2.12
N LYS A 755 11.33 26.87 -0.90
CA LYS A 755 12.11 28.03 -0.45
C LYS A 755 13.41 27.53 0.16
N ALA A 756 14.52 28.21 -0.15
CA ALA A 756 15.83 27.89 0.43
C ALA A 756 15.76 27.97 1.96
N LYS A 757 16.22 26.93 2.65
CA LYS A 757 16.26 26.86 4.10
C LYS A 757 17.39 25.97 4.59
N LYS A 758 17.80 26.18 5.84
CA LYS A 758 18.84 25.37 6.47
C LYS A 758 18.32 23.96 6.76
N VAL A 759 19.21 22.98 6.58
CA VAL A 759 18.94 21.56 6.88
C VAL A 759 20.23 20.86 7.25
N LYS A 760 20.16 19.98 8.25
CA LYS A 760 21.26 19.07 8.60
C LYS A 760 21.21 17.85 7.70
N VAL A 761 22.35 17.51 7.11
CA VAL A 761 22.51 16.35 6.23
C VAL A 761 23.73 15.56 6.69
N LYS A 762 23.56 14.25 6.86
CA LYS A 762 24.65 13.31 7.12
C LYS A 762 25.09 12.70 5.79
N VAL A 763 26.36 12.91 5.45
CA VAL A 763 26.96 12.45 4.18
C VAL A 763 28.29 11.78 4.51
N ASN A 764 28.46 10.54 4.08
CA ASN A 764 29.69 9.76 4.32
C ASN A 764 30.13 9.74 5.80
N GLY A 765 29.17 9.67 6.72
CA GLY A 765 29.40 9.64 8.17
C GLY A 765 29.47 11.01 8.87
N GLU A 766 29.48 12.12 8.13
CA GLU A 766 29.61 13.47 8.70
C GLU A 766 28.30 14.26 8.61
N ILE A 767 27.84 14.84 9.71
CA ILE A 767 26.69 15.75 9.74
C ILE A 767 27.16 17.17 9.41
N LYS A 768 26.52 17.80 8.42
CA LYS A 768 26.77 19.19 7.99
C LYS A 768 25.46 19.95 7.88
N GLU A 769 25.47 21.23 8.26
CA GLU A 769 24.34 22.12 7.96
C GLU A 769 24.56 22.78 6.60
N ILE A 770 23.60 22.64 5.70
CA ILE A 770 23.62 23.25 4.37
C ILE A 770 22.36 24.10 4.15
N THR A 771 22.40 24.97 3.15
CA THR A 771 21.20 25.64 2.65
C THR A 771 20.68 24.90 1.43
N SER A 772 19.42 24.48 1.45
CA SER A 772 18.77 23.84 0.30
C SER A 772 18.67 24.79 -0.89
N LYS A 773 18.72 24.23 -2.10
CA LYS A 773 18.48 25.00 -3.34
C LYS A 773 16.98 25.19 -3.53
N SER A 774 16.58 26.34 -4.10
CA SER A 774 15.21 26.47 -4.60
C SER A 774 15.00 25.46 -5.74
N ASN A 775 13.84 24.79 -5.74
CA ASN A 775 13.43 23.91 -6.85
C ASN A 775 13.33 24.67 -8.16
#